data_AF-A0A6A1JMQ2-F1
#
_entry.id   AF-A0A6A1JMQ2-F1
#
_cell.length_a   1.000
_cell.length_b   1.000
_cell.length_c   1.000
_cell.angle_alpha   90.00
_cell.angle_beta   90.00
_cell.angle_gamma   90.00
#
_symmetry.space_group_name_H-M   'P 1'
#
loop_
_entity.id
_entity.type
_entity.pdbx_description
1 polymer ?
#
loop_
_entity_poly.entity_id
_entity_poly.type
_entity_poly.pdbx_seq_one_letter_code
_entity_poly.pdbx_strand_id
1 'polypeptide(L)'
;MCQRMITILFLVCAFCIGGSAYGQKVNYQQFENIYLGAEASVISCFLQDSEGLIWIGSNKGLFSYDGYSTQQHFTYGERNNTRIYCGIIADNTYLYLGTDNGILVYNYRTDKYEQPETDFPTDVRTMALQGDTLWIGSLNGLYTYQLNTKKLASLDSKSNGLPHHTIYSIIRTTDNQIYVGTYNGLCRYIEESGKFENIPLPVNRSVSNLFVNSLLEDTSRQCIWIGMEGSLFQYTPATGLMKPIDAFHNNSIKSLALDGDGNLLAGTDNGLYVYQNDNGTLQHIVHDSRNIQSLTNNIIWNIFADQEQNIWLGTDYGISLSRYNSALQFIPISQITGTGDGNQFYSLFRDSKGFYWFGGTNGVIRFTNPTGNKHDAVWYRMGDKHHPLSHNRIRHIYEDREQQLWIATDGSINRYDYKTHQFVHYNIVDSTGTNNTNWAYYLFEDTDGKLWIATCLGGIFVVDKQKLVQSSGGTYIAEQNYSTRNGLSGMFINQIVPDAEGNVWVLLYNSKGIDKINPRTQQVTKLFADELSGEKSPNYLLRDEDGMLWVGFHGGVMRINPQDSGQQSITFGSFSNNEILSMTSVKEHIWISTTNGLWIVDRKTMDARQQNMTDKRFTSLFFDPKDENIYLGGADGFGISRPDIQAMNQPERPILLTALYINNQLMSPHTGESIPNIRYTNSIELAYNQNNLAFELSDLPYSLEEKHEFVYQLEGMDKEWNFLKSNTNRITYSNLNYGDYQLIISKVEKSGHPSEYPYILNIKILPPWYYTVWAKVIYVLLFLSLIIWTINFFRVKNRLKMERMEKEKILEQSRQKMAFFSNLSNELKTPLSRIIAPVSQLLPATEEAHEKQTLEEVQRNAMKINSLIHQVLNFNRIEDNEDSLLILSRIELVSFSHSLFSVYEEDKRLTFLFETNKAKIYADMDAIKLGVILDSLLSNAVKFTPDGGSIRLSLFYREETGLVDICVSDTGSGIPPRDIPYIFQRFFQSPHSGNKEGTGIGLYLVKTYTELHGGHITGVTSEEGKGTSVGLNIPVIAVEEEEIPATQEKKRLESLPVLKPIEAESQDEKFLSNIIRLIEDHLSESELNVNALCELSGISNKQIYRKIKQLTGMSPVEYIKSIRMKKAAMLLQQKKFTVAEVMYMVGFSNHSYFSKCFQAEFGKTPKQYMQPAVDEENHNK
;
A
#
# COMPACT_ATOMS: atom_id res chain seq x y z
N MET A 1 44.55 35.85 -48.86
CA MET A 1 43.22 36.37 -49.23
C MET A 1 42.16 35.26 -49.24
N CYS A 2 42.39 34.13 -49.94
CA CYS A 2 41.46 32.98 -49.95
C CYS A 2 41.05 32.46 -48.56
N GLN A 3 41.99 32.38 -47.61
CA GLN A 3 41.70 31.82 -46.29
C GLN A 3 40.75 32.70 -45.46
N ARG A 4 40.87 34.05 -45.57
CA ARG A 4 39.93 34.99 -44.97
C ARG A 4 38.56 34.97 -45.65
N MET A 5 38.52 34.69 -46.95
CA MET A 5 37.27 34.61 -47.72
C MET A 5 36.47 33.35 -47.34
N ILE A 6 37.15 32.23 -47.07
CA ILE A 6 36.52 31.00 -46.57
C ILE A 6 35.98 31.19 -45.16
N THR A 7 36.69 31.89 -44.26
CA THR A 7 36.20 32.15 -42.91
C THR A 7 34.97 33.08 -42.91
N ILE A 8 34.95 34.08 -43.80
CA ILE A 8 33.79 34.98 -43.95
C ILE A 8 32.61 34.23 -44.57
N LEU A 9 32.83 33.34 -45.55
CA LEU A 9 31.77 32.51 -46.11
C LEU A 9 31.19 31.54 -45.06
N PHE A 10 32.04 31.00 -44.18
CA PHE A 10 31.61 30.13 -43.08
C PHE A 10 30.82 30.91 -42.01
N LEU A 11 31.21 32.15 -41.70
CA LEU A 11 30.48 33.04 -40.78
C LEU A 11 29.15 33.53 -41.37
N VAL A 12 29.08 33.77 -42.68
CA VAL A 12 27.84 34.15 -43.37
C VAL A 12 26.90 32.95 -43.49
N CYS A 13 27.40 31.74 -43.76
CA CYS A 13 26.59 30.53 -43.70
C CYS A 13 26.11 30.22 -42.28
N ALA A 14 26.93 30.46 -41.25
CA ALA A 14 26.52 30.28 -39.85
C ALA A 14 25.43 31.29 -39.42
N PHE A 15 25.45 32.52 -39.94
CA PHE A 15 24.38 33.51 -39.71
C PHE A 15 23.11 33.25 -40.54
N CYS A 16 23.22 32.56 -41.69
CA CYS A 16 22.08 32.18 -42.52
C CYS A 16 21.41 30.85 -42.12
N ILE A 17 22.00 30.07 -41.20
CA ILE A 17 21.41 28.83 -40.65
C ILE A 17 20.73 29.09 -39.29
N GLY A 18 20.58 30.35 -38.89
CA GLY A 18 19.61 30.76 -37.86
C GLY A 18 18.18 30.66 -38.38
N GLY A 19 17.77 29.48 -38.84
CA GLY A 19 16.35 29.14 -38.96
C GLY A 19 15.82 29.09 -37.55
N SER A 20 15.22 30.18 -37.08
CA SER A 20 14.29 30.12 -35.95
C SER A 20 13.23 29.10 -36.35
N ALA A 21 13.32 27.90 -35.77
CA ALA A 21 12.26 26.92 -35.81
C ALA A 21 11.05 27.59 -35.14
N TYR A 22 10.17 28.16 -35.96
CA TYR A 22 8.93 28.74 -35.49
C TYR A 22 8.05 27.57 -35.05
N GLY A 23 7.96 27.34 -33.74
CA GLY A 23 6.90 26.52 -33.16
C GLY A 23 5.53 26.98 -33.68
N GLN A 24 4.55 26.07 -33.71
CA GLN A 24 3.17 26.50 -33.98
C GLN A 24 2.78 27.56 -32.94
N LYS A 25 2.18 28.67 -33.41
CA LYS A 25 1.70 29.75 -32.56
C LYS A 25 0.80 29.19 -31.46
N VAL A 26 1.04 29.57 -30.20
CA VAL A 26 0.26 29.06 -29.06
C VAL A 26 -1.21 29.37 -29.28
N ASN A 27 -2.05 28.34 -29.21
CA ASN A 27 -3.49 28.48 -29.37
C ASN A 27 -4.19 27.99 -28.10
N TYR A 28 -4.75 28.92 -27.33
CA TYR A 28 -5.40 28.71 -26.04
C TYR A 28 -6.77 28.00 -26.13
N GLN A 29 -6.94 27.12 -27.12
CA GLN A 29 -8.17 26.34 -27.34
C GLN A 29 -8.23 25.05 -26.51
N GLN A 30 -7.08 24.56 -26.06
CA GLN A 30 -6.97 23.32 -25.28
C GLN A 30 -6.01 23.47 -24.11
N PHE A 31 -6.35 22.81 -23.01
CA PHE A 31 -5.57 22.77 -21.79
C PHE A 31 -5.46 21.34 -21.26
N GLU A 32 -4.32 21.01 -20.68
CA GLU A 32 -4.20 19.90 -19.74
C GLU A 32 -4.68 20.40 -18.36
N ASN A 33 -5.79 19.85 -17.88
CA ASN A 33 -6.39 20.27 -16.62
C ASN A 33 -5.90 19.39 -15.47
N ILE A 34 -5.27 19.99 -14.46
CA ILE A 34 -4.66 19.32 -13.29
C ILE A 34 -5.42 19.71 -12.02
N TYR A 35 -5.64 18.75 -11.12
CA TYR A 35 -6.40 18.93 -9.88
C TYR A 35 -5.62 18.41 -8.67
N LEU A 36 -5.63 19.17 -7.55
CA LEU A 36 -4.91 18.83 -6.31
C LEU A 36 -5.75 18.00 -5.31
N GLY A 37 -7.05 17.82 -5.59
CA GLY A 37 -8.04 17.22 -4.69
C GLY A 37 -9.20 18.17 -4.38
N ALA A 38 -10.33 17.63 -3.92
CA ALA A 38 -11.58 18.39 -3.75
C ALA A 38 -11.48 19.56 -2.74
N GLU A 39 -10.60 19.44 -1.74
CA GLU A 39 -10.43 20.47 -0.71
C GLU A 39 -9.47 21.60 -1.11
N ALA A 40 -8.53 21.33 -2.03
CA ALA A 40 -7.47 22.24 -2.45
C ALA A 40 -7.71 22.77 -3.88
N SER A 41 -8.94 23.20 -4.15
CA SER A 41 -9.38 23.56 -5.51
C SER A 41 -8.85 24.91 -6.00
N VAL A 42 -8.56 25.86 -5.10
CA VAL A 42 -8.20 27.23 -5.47
C VAL A 42 -6.70 27.37 -5.54
N ILE A 43 -6.19 27.83 -6.68
CA ILE A 43 -4.75 27.98 -6.95
C ILE A 43 -4.42 29.45 -7.08
N SER A 44 -3.50 29.95 -6.25
CA SER A 44 -3.23 31.38 -6.10
C SER A 44 -1.88 31.82 -6.67
N CYS A 45 -0.91 30.93 -6.76
CA CYS A 45 0.40 31.23 -7.34
C CYS A 45 1.15 29.97 -7.74
N PHE A 46 2.07 30.12 -8.70
CA PHE A 46 3.06 29.12 -9.07
C PHE A 46 4.47 29.65 -8.83
N LEU A 47 5.40 28.74 -8.56
CA LEU A 47 6.83 28.99 -8.57
C LEU A 47 7.53 27.85 -9.32
N GLN A 48 8.67 28.14 -9.94
CA GLN A 48 9.51 27.11 -10.55
C GLN A 48 10.91 27.23 -9.97
N ASP A 49 11.42 26.13 -9.40
CA ASP A 49 12.80 26.12 -8.89
C ASP A 49 13.84 26.08 -10.02
N SER A 50 15.12 26.31 -9.68
CA SER A 50 16.21 26.32 -10.67
C SER A 50 16.44 25.00 -11.39
N GLU A 51 15.87 23.91 -10.87
CA GLU A 51 15.98 22.56 -11.42
C GLU A 51 14.69 22.17 -12.17
N GLY A 52 13.74 23.10 -12.29
CA GLY A 52 12.56 23.00 -13.16
C GLY A 52 11.27 22.56 -12.49
N LEU A 53 11.28 22.09 -11.23
CA LEU A 53 10.06 21.57 -10.59
C LEU A 53 9.07 22.70 -10.29
N ILE A 54 7.80 22.46 -10.60
CA ILE A 54 6.71 23.40 -10.37
C ILE A 54 6.14 23.23 -8.96
N TRP A 55 6.04 24.36 -8.26
CA TRP A 55 5.45 24.50 -6.93
C TRP A 55 4.15 25.29 -7.04
N ILE A 56 3.16 24.89 -6.26
CA ILE A 56 1.78 25.35 -6.38
C ILE A 56 1.28 25.82 -5.01
N GLY A 57 0.91 27.10 -4.91
CA GLY A 57 0.22 27.65 -3.76
C GLY A 57 -1.29 27.47 -3.88
N SER A 58 -1.91 26.79 -2.91
CA SER A 58 -3.36 26.55 -2.89
C SER A 58 -4.07 27.20 -1.70
N ASN A 59 -5.40 27.09 -1.64
CA ASN A 59 -6.19 27.41 -0.45
C ASN A 59 -5.97 26.48 0.76
N LYS A 60 -5.20 25.40 0.61
CA LYS A 60 -4.92 24.46 1.70
C LYS A 60 -3.45 24.39 2.10
N GLY A 61 -2.53 24.80 1.23
CA GLY A 61 -1.11 24.76 1.51
C GLY A 61 -0.29 24.61 0.23
N LEU A 62 0.99 24.26 0.43
CA LEU A 62 1.97 24.09 -0.63
C LEU A 62 1.86 22.70 -1.26
N PHE A 63 1.89 22.66 -2.59
CA PHE A 63 2.04 21.45 -3.39
C PHE A 63 3.22 21.57 -4.35
N SER A 64 3.69 20.44 -4.86
CA SER A 64 4.54 20.35 -6.04
C SER A 64 3.88 19.49 -7.11
N TYR A 65 4.26 19.69 -8.37
CA TYR A 65 3.80 18.89 -9.51
C TYR A 65 4.98 18.56 -10.41
N ASP A 66 5.20 17.26 -10.61
CA ASP A 66 6.36 16.77 -11.36
C ASP A 66 6.04 16.44 -12.83
N GLY A 67 4.82 16.72 -13.30
CA GLY A 67 4.36 16.34 -14.64
C GLY A 67 3.61 15.01 -14.67
N TYR A 68 3.59 14.25 -13.57
CA TYR A 68 2.82 13.02 -13.42
C TYR A 68 1.79 13.12 -12.31
N SER A 69 2.22 13.52 -11.12
CA SER A 69 1.40 13.53 -9.91
C SER A 69 1.64 14.82 -9.13
N THR A 70 0.66 15.15 -8.30
CA THR A 70 0.72 16.28 -7.37
C THR A 70 1.11 15.76 -5.99
N GLN A 71 2.08 16.39 -5.34
CA GLN A 71 2.51 16.03 -3.98
C GLN A 71 2.26 17.19 -3.02
N GLN A 72 1.64 16.89 -1.88
CA GLN A 72 1.38 17.87 -0.82
C GLN A 72 2.61 18.01 0.12
N HIS A 73 2.88 19.22 0.58
CA HIS A 73 3.98 19.54 1.51
C HIS A 73 3.45 20.23 2.78
N PHE A 74 2.34 19.73 3.34
CA PHE A 74 1.77 20.18 4.61
C PHE A 74 1.04 19.03 5.31
N THR A 75 0.80 19.19 6.60
CA THR A 75 0.06 18.22 7.42
C THR A 75 -1.27 18.81 7.84
N TYR A 76 -2.36 18.05 7.72
CA TYR A 76 -3.69 18.55 8.07
C TYR A 76 -3.76 19.02 9.53
N GLY A 77 -4.27 20.23 9.75
CA GLY A 77 -4.39 20.84 11.09
C GLY A 77 -3.12 21.51 11.63
N GLU A 78 -1.97 21.42 10.95
CA GLU A 78 -0.77 22.19 11.30
C GLU A 78 -0.80 23.62 10.73
N ARG A 79 0.11 24.49 11.19
CA ARG A 79 0.22 25.90 10.73
C ARG A 79 0.47 26.00 9.21
N ASN A 80 1.10 24.99 8.62
CA ASN A 80 1.39 24.92 7.18
C ASN A 80 0.15 24.54 6.33
N ASN A 81 -0.94 24.07 6.96
CA ASN A 81 -2.22 23.82 6.30
C ASN A 81 -3.06 25.11 6.24
N THR A 82 -2.62 26.05 5.42
CA THR A 82 -3.20 27.39 5.29
C THR A 82 -3.23 27.85 3.83
N ARG A 83 -4.05 28.86 3.53
CA ARG A 83 -4.08 29.46 2.20
C ARG A 83 -2.78 30.21 1.92
N ILE A 84 -2.18 29.89 0.78
CA ILE A 84 -1.08 30.65 0.19
C ILE A 84 -1.68 31.68 -0.76
N TYR A 85 -1.15 32.90 -0.78
CA TYR A 85 -1.59 33.98 -1.68
C TYR A 85 -0.54 34.37 -2.71
N CYS A 86 0.73 34.26 -2.34
CA CYS A 86 1.87 34.53 -3.20
C CYS A 86 3.07 33.76 -2.71
N GLY A 87 4.10 33.65 -3.56
CA GLY A 87 5.37 33.08 -3.16
C GLY A 87 6.53 33.70 -3.92
N ILE A 88 7.73 33.50 -3.41
CA ILE A 88 8.98 33.84 -4.10
C ILE A 88 10.09 32.88 -3.67
N ILE A 89 11.01 32.60 -4.60
CA ILE A 89 12.20 31.79 -4.32
C ILE A 89 13.34 32.72 -3.93
N ALA A 90 13.98 32.45 -2.79
CA ALA A 90 15.17 33.14 -2.31
C ALA A 90 16.31 32.13 -2.06
N ASP A 91 17.55 32.58 -2.24
CA ASP A 91 18.80 31.81 -2.03
C ASP A 91 18.86 30.46 -2.76
N ASN A 92 18.05 30.30 -3.82
CA ASN A 92 17.91 29.07 -4.59
C ASN A 92 17.67 27.80 -3.75
N THR A 93 16.96 27.98 -2.62
CA THR A 93 16.71 26.93 -1.61
C THR A 93 15.40 27.13 -0.86
N TYR A 94 14.94 28.38 -0.68
CA TYR A 94 13.79 28.71 0.15
C TYR A 94 12.61 29.21 -0.67
N LEU A 95 11.43 28.66 -0.41
CA LEU A 95 10.15 29.24 -0.81
C LEU A 95 9.63 30.09 0.35
N TYR A 96 9.56 31.40 0.13
CA TYR A 96 8.85 32.32 1.01
C TYR A 96 7.41 32.39 0.52
N LEU A 97 6.45 32.06 1.37
CA LEU A 97 5.03 31.89 1.03
C LEU A 97 4.18 32.85 1.86
N GLY A 98 3.46 33.76 1.20
CA GLY A 98 2.56 34.70 1.87
C GLY A 98 1.24 34.04 2.25
N THR A 99 0.84 34.16 3.52
CA THR A 99 -0.35 33.51 4.10
C THR A 99 -1.12 34.49 4.99
N ASP A 100 -2.26 34.06 5.52
CA ASP A 100 -3.02 34.84 6.52
C ASP A 100 -2.22 35.03 7.81
N ASN A 101 -1.43 34.04 8.22
CA ASN A 101 -0.63 34.07 9.46
C ASN A 101 0.81 34.58 9.24
N GLY A 102 1.01 35.41 8.22
CA GLY A 102 2.30 35.96 7.82
C GLY A 102 3.00 35.15 6.75
N ILE A 103 4.31 34.95 6.88
CA ILE A 103 5.12 34.23 5.89
C ILE A 103 5.42 32.83 6.40
N LEU A 104 5.25 31.82 5.54
CA LEU A 104 5.84 30.50 5.75
C LEU A 104 7.13 30.38 4.93
N VAL A 105 8.21 29.95 5.56
CA VAL A 105 9.48 29.67 4.88
C VAL A 105 9.70 28.17 4.78
N TYR A 106 9.76 27.66 3.56
CA TYR A 106 9.92 26.25 3.27
C TYR A 106 11.22 26.00 2.51
N ASN A 107 12.11 25.20 3.08
CA ASN A 107 13.35 24.75 2.46
C ASN A 107 13.05 23.52 1.60
N TYR A 108 13.00 23.70 0.28
CA TYR A 108 12.64 22.62 -0.63
C TYR A 108 13.77 21.60 -0.84
N ARG A 109 15.01 21.95 -0.50
CA ARG A 109 16.15 21.01 -0.56
C ARG A 109 16.13 20.03 0.60
N THR A 110 15.86 20.52 1.81
CA THR A 110 15.75 19.67 3.00
C THR A 110 14.34 19.12 3.23
N ASP A 111 13.34 19.62 2.49
CA ASP A 111 11.91 19.31 2.65
C ASP A 111 11.42 19.59 4.09
N LYS A 112 11.67 20.82 4.57
CA LYS A 112 11.33 21.26 5.93
C LYS A 112 10.87 22.72 5.97
N TYR A 113 9.96 23.04 6.88
CA TYR A 113 9.62 24.42 7.22
C TYR A 113 10.65 24.99 8.20
N GLU A 114 11.32 26.07 7.82
CA GLU A 114 12.40 26.73 8.57
C GLU A 114 12.01 28.18 8.89
N GLN A 115 11.15 28.37 9.90
CA GLN A 115 10.64 29.69 10.23
C GLN A 115 11.72 30.59 10.87
N PRO A 116 11.93 31.82 10.35
CA PRO A 116 12.76 32.82 11.02
C PRO A 116 12.17 33.25 12.36
N GLU A 117 13.01 33.78 13.27
CA GLU A 117 12.57 34.40 14.53
C GLU A 117 11.81 35.72 14.33
N THR A 118 11.88 36.29 13.12
CA THR A 118 11.20 37.54 12.76
C THR A 118 9.69 37.38 12.80
N ASP A 119 9.01 38.27 13.51
CA ASP A 119 7.55 38.34 13.51
C ASP A 119 7.06 39.07 12.26
N PHE A 120 6.51 38.31 11.31
CA PHE A 120 6.05 38.83 10.02
C PHE A 120 4.63 39.41 10.10
N PRO A 121 4.30 40.42 9.29
CA PRO A 121 2.95 40.97 9.24
C PRO A 121 1.96 39.91 8.74
N THR A 122 0.74 39.90 9.29
CA THR A 122 -0.35 39.01 8.84
C THR A 122 -0.89 39.44 7.47
N ASP A 123 -1.66 38.56 6.84
CA ASP A 123 -2.39 38.82 5.59
C ASP A 123 -1.49 39.25 4.43
N VAL A 124 -0.38 38.54 4.24
CA VAL A 124 0.55 38.82 3.13
C VAL A 124 -0.12 38.44 1.81
N ARG A 125 -0.07 39.35 0.82
CA ARG A 125 -0.73 39.21 -0.48
C ARG A 125 0.24 39.22 -1.66
N THR A 126 1.36 39.90 -1.54
CA THR A 126 2.34 40.03 -2.64
C THR A 126 3.76 40.19 -2.09
N MET A 127 4.73 39.72 -2.86
CA MET A 127 6.15 39.82 -2.53
C MET A 127 6.95 40.13 -3.79
N ALA A 128 8.03 40.90 -3.65
CA ALA A 128 8.99 41.17 -4.71
C ALA A 128 10.41 41.22 -4.15
N LEU A 129 11.37 40.65 -4.87
CA LEU A 129 12.77 40.65 -4.45
C LEU A 129 13.55 41.74 -5.19
N GLN A 130 14.26 42.58 -4.43
CA GLN A 130 15.15 43.61 -4.94
C GLN A 130 16.53 43.42 -4.31
N GLY A 131 17.42 42.68 -5.01
CA GLY A 131 18.69 42.26 -4.43
C GLY A 131 18.48 41.39 -3.18
N ASP A 132 18.98 41.83 -2.04
CA ASP A 132 18.85 41.16 -0.74
C ASP A 132 17.61 41.59 0.06
N THR A 133 16.81 42.51 -0.49
CA THR A 133 15.63 43.06 0.18
C THR A 133 14.36 42.43 -0.38
N LEU A 134 13.62 41.75 0.50
CA LEU A 134 12.29 41.23 0.22
C LEU A 134 11.23 42.30 0.56
N TRP A 135 10.53 42.78 -0.45
CA TRP A 135 9.36 43.64 -0.29
C TRP A 135 8.13 42.78 0.01
N ILE A 136 7.37 43.15 1.03
CA ILE A 136 6.21 42.40 1.52
C ILE A 136 5.01 43.34 1.55
N GLY A 137 4.02 43.06 0.71
CA GLY A 137 2.73 43.75 0.71
C GLY A 137 1.69 42.92 1.45
N SER A 138 1.02 43.52 2.44
CA SER A 138 -0.06 42.89 3.19
C SER A 138 -1.33 43.74 3.18
N LEU A 139 -2.42 43.18 3.70
CA LEU A 139 -3.64 43.97 3.93
C LEU A 139 -3.46 45.09 4.96
N ASN A 140 -2.44 44.97 5.81
CA ASN A 140 -2.18 45.85 6.94
C ASN A 140 -1.08 46.90 6.68
N GLY A 141 -0.22 46.70 5.68
CA GLY A 141 0.85 47.65 5.36
C GLY A 141 1.83 47.16 4.29
N LEU A 142 2.84 47.99 4.03
CA LEU A 142 3.98 47.68 3.19
C LEU A 142 5.23 47.54 4.06
N TYR A 143 6.05 46.53 3.80
CA TYR A 143 7.24 46.22 4.59
C TYR A 143 8.42 45.85 3.71
N THR A 144 9.62 46.04 4.23
CA THR A 144 10.87 45.55 3.64
C THR A 144 11.57 44.65 4.66
N TYR A 145 11.98 43.47 4.22
CA TYR A 145 12.71 42.50 5.02
C TYR A 145 14.07 42.23 4.38
N GLN A 146 15.15 42.54 5.10
CA GLN A 146 16.51 42.27 4.66
C GLN A 146 16.86 40.81 4.96
N LEU A 147 17.14 40.00 3.94
CA LEU A 147 17.36 38.55 4.11
C LEU A 147 18.57 38.25 5.00
N ASN A 148 19.69 38.95 4.79
CA ASN A 148 20.91 38.73 5.58
C ASN A 148 20.81 39.20 7.04
N THR A 149 20.27 40.41 7.27
CA THR A 149 20.22 41.01 8.61
C THR A 149 18.98 40.62 9.40
N LYS A 150 18.00 39.97 8.74
CA LYS A 150 16.68 39.63 9.28
C LYS A 150 15.90 40.83 9.84
N LYS A 151 16.24 42.04 9.38
CA LYS A 151 15.62 43.28 9.83
C LYS A 151 14.36 43.57 9.02
N LEU A 152 13.24 43.68 9.72
CA LEU A 152 11.96 44.11 9.17
C LEU A 152 11.79 45.62 9.39
N ALA A 153 11.37 46.35 8.36
CA ALA A 153 10.96 47.75 8.44
C ALA A 153 9.60 47.94 7.79
N SER A 154 8.77 48.81 8.36
CA SER A 154 7.45 49.15 7.85
C SER A 154 7.45 50.51 7.16
N LEU A 155 6.67 50.64 6.09
CA LEU A 155 6.49 51.83 5.28
C LEU A 155 5.01 52.23 5.29
N ASP A 156 4.71 53.49 5.57
CA ASP A 156 3.33 53.96 5.78
C ASP A 156 2.98 55.26 5.04
N SER A 157 1.71 55.65 5.12
CA SER A 157 1.21 56.87 4.46
C SER A 157 1.76 58.15 5.08
N LYS A 158 1.96 58.19 6.41
CA LYS A 158 2.35 59.42 7.13
C LYS A 158 3.82 59.78 6.91
N SER A 159 4.68 58.79 6.89
CA SER A 159 6.14 58.95 6.82
C SER A 159 6.65 58.83 5.38
N ASN A 160 6.07 57.94 4.57
CA ASN A 160 6.56 57.66 3.21
C ASN A 160 5.64 58.19 2.09
N GLY A 161 4.40 58.59 2.36
CA GLY A 161 3.49 59.10 1.33
C GLY A 161 2.78 58.01 0.52
N LEU A 162 2.68 56.79 1.06
CA LEU A 162 1.93 55.68 0.46
C LEU A 162 0.43 56.03 0.28
N PRO A 163 -0.19 55.77 -0.89
CA PRO A 163 -1.60 56.12 -1.15
C PRO A 163 -2.58 55.40 -0.22
N HIS A 164 -2.32 54.13 0.08
CA HIS A 164 -3.14 53.31 0.95
C HIS A 164 -2.31 52.17 1.57
N HIS A 165 -2.66 51.73 2.77
CA HIS A 165 -1.91 50.71 3.51
C HIS A 165 -2.11 49.27 2.99
N THR A 166 -3.30 48.95 2.49
CA THR A 166 -3.60 47.65 1.85
C THR A 166 -2.92 47.52 0.48
N ILE A 167 -2.01 46.54 0.37
CA ILE A 167 -1.19 46.28 -0.81
C ILE A 167 -1.64 44.99 -1.51
N TYR A 168 -1.82 45.04 -2.83
CA TYR A 168 -2.23 43.89 -3.64
C TYR A 168 -1.15 43.42 -4.60
N SER A 169 -0.34 44.33 -5.15
CA SER A 169 0.71 43.98 -6.11
C SER A 169 1.97 44.81 -5.89
N ILE A 170 3.13 44.16 -5.93
CA ILE A 170 4.44 44.81 -5.97
C ILE A 170 5.21 44.16 -7.11
N ILE A 171 5.84 44.97 -7.96
CA ILE A 171 6.81 44.49 -8.94
C ILE A 171 8.10 45.28 -8.84
N ARG A 172 9.18 44.59 -9.17
CA ARG A 172 10.49 45.19 -9.42
C ARG A 172 10.74 45.15 -10.92
N THR A 173 10.96 46.31 -11.51
CA THR A 173 11.29 46.42 -12.93
C THR A 173 12.77 46.16 -13.20
N THR A 174 13.13 45.90 -14.46
CA THR A 174 14.51 45.66 -14.91
C THR A 174 15.46 46.82 -14.63
N ASP A 175 14.95 48.05 -14.63
CA ASP A 175 15.67 49.28 -14.22
C ASP A 175 15.71 49.48 -12.68
N ASN A 176 15.37 48.43 -11.93
CA ASN A 176 15.43 48.35 -10.48
C ASN A 176 14.46 49.29 -9.72
N GLN A 177 13.40 49.78 -10.37
CA GLN A 177 12.35 50.55 -9.72
C GLN A 177 11.32 49.62 -9.05
N ILE A 178 10.68 50.11 -7.99
CA ILE A 178 9.60 49.40 -7.29
C ILE A 178 8.28 50.12 -7.54
N TYR A 179 7.32 49.38 -8.10
CA TYR A 179 5.94 49.84 -8.27
C TYR A 179 5.03 49.09 -7.32
N VAL A 180 4.11 49.82 -6.70
CA VAL A 180 3.21 49.30 -5.66
C VAL A 180 1.77 49.64 -6.03
N GLY A 181 0.99 48.60 -6.30
CA GLY A 181 -0.45 48.62 -6.49
C GLY A 181 -1.18 48.44 -5.16
N THR A 182 -2.01 49.42 -4.82
CA THR A 182 -2.75 49.46 -3.55
C THR A 182 -4.26 49.33 -3.78
N TYR A 183 -5.02 49.26 -2.69
CA TYR A 183 -6.48 49.38 -2.71
C TYR A 183 -6.99 50.68 -3.35
N ASN A 184 -6.19 51.75 -3.33
CA ASN A 184 -6.60 53.06 -3.84
C ASN A 184 -5.50 53.74 -4.67
N GLY A 185 -5.04 53.04 -5.70
CA GLY A 185 -4.16 53.58 -6.73
C GLY A 185 -2.75 52.97 -6.77
N LEU A 186 -1.95 53.52 -7.68
CA LEU A 186 -0.60 53.09 -8.01
C LEU A 186 0.43 54.13 -7.56
N CYS A 187 1.56 53.66 -7.03
CA CYS A 187 2.69 54.51 -6.72
C CYS A 187 4.04 53.85 -7.05
N ARG A 188 5.09 54.66 -7.12
CA ARG A 188 6.49 54.24 -7.34
C ARG A 188 7.34 54.67 -6.15
N TYR A 189 8.25 53.80 -5.71
CA TYR A 189 9.20 54.11 -4.64
C TYR A 189 10.37 54.94 -5.16
N ILE A 190 10.71 56.03 -4.46
CA ILE A 190 11.87 56.89 -4.73
C ILE A 190 12.94 56.61 -3.68
N GLU A 191 13.97 55.84 -4.06
CA GLU A 191 15.03 55.37 -3.17
C GLU A 191 15.77 56.51 -2.45
N GLU A 192 16.09 57.60 -3.15
CA GLU A 192 16.81 58.76 -2.61
C GLU A 192 16.10 59.45 -1.43
N SER A 193 14.76 59.45 -1.46
CA SER A 193 13.93 60.16 -0.48
C SER A 193 13.24 59.22 0.52
N GLY A 194 13.20 57.92 0.23
CA GLY A 194 12.42 56.92 0.96
C GLY A 194 10.90 57.15 0.87
N LYS A 195 10.42 57.91 -0.13
CA LYS A 195 9.00 58.26 -0.32
C LYS A 195 8.39 57.60 -1.54
N PHE A 196 7.06 57.59 -1.59
CA PHE A 196 6.27 57.12 -2.73
C PHE A 196 5.75 58.29 -3.56
N GLU A 197 5.89 58.17 -4.87
CA GLU A 197 5.31 59.07 -5.86
C GLU A 197 4.05 58.44 -6.44
N ASN A 198 2.92 59.14 -6.33
CA ASN A 198 1.65 58.65 -6.85
C ASN A 198 1.58 58.80 -8.37
N ILE A 199 1.17 57.73 -9.05
CA ILE A 199 0.98 57.71 -10.50
C ILE A 199 -0.53 57.86 -10.77
N PRO A 200 -0.98 58.97 -11.38
CA PRO A 200 -2.39 59.23 -11.57
C PRO A 200 -3.02 58.27 -12.60
N LEU A 201 -4.16 57.68 -12.25
CA LEU A 201 -4.92 56.77 -13.10
C LEU A 201 -6.16 57.51 -13.67
N PRO A 202 -6.37 57.51 -15.00
CA PRO A 202 -7.43 58.29 -15.65
C PRO A 202 -8.78 57.55 -15.58
N VAL A 203 -9.40 57.53 -14.40
CA VAL A 203 -10.69 56.88 -14.16
C VAL A 203 -11.78 57.91 -13.82
N ASN A 204 -13.02 57.66 -14.25
CA ASN A 204 -14.17 58.52 -13.95
C ASN A 204 -14.40 58.62 -12.43
N ARG A 205 -14.70 59.84 -11.92
CA ARG A 205 -14.90 60.17 -10.49
C ARG A 205 -16.04 59.40 -9.78
N SER A 206 -16.76 58.52 -10.47
CA SER A 206 -17.88 57.73 -9.93
C SER A 206 -17.46 56.41 -9.27
N VAL A 207 -16.21 55.99 -9.38
CA VAL A 207 -15.69 54.76 -8.73
C VAL A 207 -15.13 55.12 -7.35
N SER A 208 -15.57 54.43 -6.29
CA SER A 208 -15.20 54.76 -4.92
C SER A 208 -13.74 54.47 -4.58
N ASN A 209 -13.12 53.46 -5.22
CA ASN A 209 -11.73 53.05 -4.98
C ASN A 209 -11.06 52.57 -6.28
N LEU A 210 -9.75 52.79 -6.41
CA LEU A 210 -8.95 52.39 -7.58
C LEU A 210 -8.09 51.16 -7.26
N PHE A 211 -8.70 49.98 -7.27
CA PHE A 211 -8.01 48.72 -6.98
C PHE A 211 -7.00 48.35 -8.07
N VAL A 212 -5.73 48.27 -7.70
CA VAL A 212 -4.66 47.79 -8.58
C VAL A 212 -4.30 46.36 -8.19
N ASN A 213 -4.90 45.39 -8.87
CA ASN A 213 -4.81 43.97 -8.52
C ASN A 213 -3.50 43.34 -9.00
N SER A 214 -3.03 43.71 -10.19
CA SER A 214 -1.89 43.08 -10.83
C SER A 214 -1.06 44.10 -11.60
N LEU A 215 0.25 43.93 -11.56
CA LEU A 215 1.24 44.70 -12.28
C LEU A 215 2.17 43.74 -13.03
N LEU A 216 2.56 44.11 -14.24
CA LEU A 216 3.48 43.33 -15.05
C LEU A 216 4.36 44.26 -15.88
N GLU A 217 5.68 44.08 -15.81
CA GLU A 217 6.61 44.75 -16.72
C GLU A 217 6.63 44.04 -18.08
N ASP A 218 6.54 44.82 -19.15
CA ASP A 218 6.73 44.37 -20.52
C ASP A 218 7.89 45.15 -21.14
N THR A 219 9.05 44.49 -21.15
CA THR A 219 10.30 45.06 -21.66
C THR A 219 10.28 45.25 -23.17
N SER A 220 9.50 44.44 -23.90
CA SER A 220 9.36 44.51 -25.35
C SER A 220 8.59 45.75 -25.78
N ARG A 221 7.51 46.06 -25.05
CA ARG A 221 6.68 47.26 -25.27
C ARG A 221 7.12 48.46 -24.42
N GLN A 222 8.15 48.28 -23.60
CA GLN A 222 8.70 49.29 -22.67
C GLN A 222 7.61 49.93 -21.79
N CYS A 223 6.73 49.10 -21.25
CA CYS A 223 5.59 49.56 -20.47
C CYS A 223 5.35 48.68 -19.23
N ILE A 224 4.51 49.18 -18.34
CA ILE A 224 3.96 48.43 -17.22
C ILE A 224 2.46 48.27 -17.48
N TRP A 225 2.02 47.03 -17.52
CA TRP A 225 0.61 46.67 -17.56
C TRP A 225 0.01 46.76 -16.17
N ILE A 226 -1.16 47.40 -16.07
CA ILE A 226 -1.86 47.66 -14.81
C ILE A 226 -3.26 47.07 -14.91
N GLY A 227 -3.48 45.97 -14.21
CA GLY A 227 -4.78 45.30 -14.12
C GLY A 227 -5.60 45.86 -12.96
N MET A 228 -6.79 46.38 -13.26
CA MET A 228 -7.73 46.93 -12.27
C MET A 228 -9.11 46.28 -12.39
N GLU A 229 -10.02 46.67 -11.50
CA GLU A 229 -11.44 46.37 -11.66
C GLU A 229 -12.03 47.11 -12.87
N GLY A 230 -12.46 46.36 -13.89
CA GLY A 230 -13.14 46.88 -15.07
C GLY A 230 -12.25 47.60 -16.09
N SER A 231 -10.93 47.61 -15.92
CA SER A 231 -10.01 48.31 -16.83
C SER A 231 -8.60 47.72 -16.84
N LEU A 232 -7.97 47.72 -18.01
CA LEU A 232 -6.55 47.46 -18.22
C LEU A 232 -5.87 48.74 -18.70
N PHE A 233 -4.71 49.07 -18.12
CA PHE A 233 -3.90 50.21 -18.57
C PHE A 233 -2.50 49.78 -18.98
N GLN A 234 -1.99 50.49 -19.98
CA GLN A 234 -0.59 50.46 -20.38
C GLN A 234 0.07 51.77 -19.93
N TYR A 235 1.01 51.69 -18.99
CA TYR A 235 1.79 52.83 -18.51
C TYR A 235 3.19 52.81 -19.12
N THR A 236 3.61 53.89 -19.76
CA THR A 236 4.97 54.02 -20.32
C THR A 236 5.82 54.92 -19.42
N PRO A 237 6.74 54.37 -18.60
CA PRO A 237 7.49 55.16 -17.61
C PRO A 237 8.31 56.31 -18.23
N ALA A 238 8.85 56.12 -19.44
CA ALA A 238 9.69 57.11 -20.11
C ALA A 238 8.95 58.40 -20.49
N THR A 239 7.65 58.32 -20.78
CA THR A 239 6.83 59.46 -21.22
C THR A 239 5.77 59.85 -20.20
N GLY A 240 5.50 59.00 -19.21
CA GLY A 240 4.37 59.14 -18.29
C GLY A 240 3.00 58.90 -18.96
N LEU A 241 2.98 58.39 -20.21
CA LEU A 241 1.74 58.15 -20.93
C LEU A 241 0.96 56.98 -20.31
N MET A 242 -0.33 57.19 -20.10
CA MET A 242 -1.27 56.19 -19.60
C MET A 242 -2.33 55.93 -20.68
N LYS A 243 -2.34 54.71 -21.24
CA LYS A 243 -3.27 54.32 -22.30
C LYS A 243 -4.27 53.29 -21.78
N PRO A 244 -5.59 53.56 -21.80
CA PRO A 244 -6.62 52.56 -21.51
C PRO A 244 -6.72 51.54 -22.65
N ILE A 245 -6.99 50.29 -22.31
CA ILE A 245 -7.33 49.23 -23.27
C ILE A 245 -8.81 48.88 -23.09
N ASP A 246 -9.64 49.34 -24.03
CA ASP A 246 -11.13 49.28 -23.95
C ASP A 246 -11.72 47.86 -24.16
N ALA A 247 -10.88 46.82 -24.16
CA ALA A 247 -11.30 45.43 -24.41
C ALA A 247 -11.93 44.73 -23.19
N PHE A 248 -11.89 45.33 -21.99
CA PHE A 248 -12.09 44.62 -20.71
C PHE A 248 -13.25 45.15 -19.85
N HIS A 249 -14.18 45.91 -20.44
CA HIS A 249 -15.25 46.56 -19.68
C HIS A 249 -16.05 45.56 -18.82
N ASN A 250 -16.16 45.87 -17.51
CA ASN A 250 -16.90 45.14 -16.47
C ASN A 250 -16.30 43.82 -15.93
N ASN A 251 -15.08 43.43 -16.31
CA ASN A 251 -14.39 42.27 -15.69
C ASN A 251 -13.27 42.71 -14.74
N SER A 252 -13.06 41.99 -13.64
CA SER A 252 -11.96 42.23 -12.70
C SER A 252 -10.70 41.53 -13.21
N ILE A 253 -9.66 42.29 -13.56
CA ILE A 253 -8.37 41.71 -13.93
C ILE A 253 -7.63 41.32 -12.65
N LYS A 254 -7.29 40.04 -12.52
CA LYS A 254 -6.68 39.47 -11.32
C LYS A 254 -5.21 39.14 -11.51
N SER A 255 -4.83 38.76 -12.73
CA SER A 255 -3.48 38.32 -13.05
C SER A 255 -3.09 38.70 -14.47
N LEU A 256 -1.79 38.91 -14.67
CA LEU A 256 -1.19 39.30 -15.93
C LEU A 256 0.09 38.47 -16.16
N ALA A 257 0.32 38.02 -17.38
CA ALA A 257 1.58 37.43 -17.81
C ALA A 257 1.84 37.72 -19.30
N LEU A 258 3.08 37.48 -19.74
CA LEU A 258 3.43 37.40 -21.16
C LEU A 258 3.64 35.95 -21.54
N ASP A 259 3.17 35.54 -22.72
CA ASP A 259 3.53 34.25 -23.30
C ASP A 259 4.83 34.31 -24.10
N GLY A 260 5.32 33.15 -24.56
CA GLY A 260 6.56 33.06 -25.34
C GLY A 260 6.51 33.78 -26.69
N ASP A 261 5.31 34.08 -27.20
CA ASP A 261 5.08 34.91 -28.40
C ASP A 261 5.04 36.42 -28.07
N GLY A 262 5.12 36.80 -26.80
CA GLY A 262 5.04 38.17 -26.31
C GLY A 262 3.62 38.75 -26.28
N ASN A 263 2.58 37.92 -26.35
CA ASN A 263 1.20 38.34 -26.17
C ASN A 263 0.91 38.57 -24.68
N LEU A 264 0.09 39.58 -24.39
CA LEU A 264 -0.38 39.83 -23.04
C LEU A 264 -1.54 38.89 -22.71
N LEU A 265 -1.39 38.14 -21.63
CA LEU A 265 -2.43 37.33 -21.04
C LEU A 265 -3.05 38.06 -19.85
N ALA A 266 -4.36 38.20 -19.84
CA ALA A 266 -5.12 38.79 -18.74
C ALA A 266 -6.12 37.78 -18.17
N GLY A 267 -5.84 37.33 -16.95
CA GLY A 267 -6.70 36.46 -16.17
C GLY A 267 -7.75 37.27 -15.43
N THR A 268 -9.01 36.93 -15.64
CA THR A 268 -10.15 37.67 -15.08
C THR A 268 -11.04 36.77 -14.20
N ASP A 269 -12.12 37.33 -13.66
CA ASP A 269 -13.24 36.56 -13.09
C ASP A 269 -14.16 35.92 -14.15
N ASN A 270 -13.92 36.21 -15.43
CA ASN A 270 -14.73 35.74 -16.54
C ASN A 270 -13.85 35.19 -17.68
N GLY A 271 -12.86 34.38 -17.35
CA GLY A 271 -12.00 33.66 -18.29
C GLY A 271 -10.67 34.35 -18.58
N LEU A 272 -9.98 33.82 -19.58
CA LEU A 272 -8.70 34.31 -20.07
C LEU A 272 -8.90 35.21 -21.29
N TYR A 273 -8.19 36.32 -21.33
CA TYR A 273 -8.11 37.18 -22.49
C TYR A 273 -6.67 37.23 -23.01
N VAL A 274 -6.52 37.18 -24.33
CA VAL A 274 -5.22 37.24 -25.02
C VAL A 274 -5.18 38.47 -25.90
N TYR A 275 -4.27 39.38 -25.58
CA TYR A 275 -4.10 40.67 -26.25
C TYR A 275 -2.75 40.71 -27.00
N GLN A 276 -2.82 40.81 -28.34
CA GLN A 276 -1.63 40.86 -29.20
C GLN A 276 -1.21 42.31 -29.48
N ASN A 277 -2.12 43.10 -30.07
CA ASN A 277 -1.96 44.52 -30.39
C ASN A 277 -3.33 45.20 -30.62
N ASP A 278 -3.34 46.52 -30.81
CA ASP A 278 -4.58 47.32 -30.96
C ASP A 278 -5.43 46.91 -32.18
N ASN A 279 -4.80 46.37 -33.24
CA ASN A 279 -5.47 45.96 -34.48
C ASN A 279 -5.82 44.47 -34.50
N GLY A 280 -5.43 43.73 -33.47
CA GLY A 280 -5.59 42.29 -33.35
C GLY A 280 -6.94 41.94 -32.75
N THR A 281 -7.47 40.77 -33.10
CA THR A 281 -8.65 40.23 -32.45
C THR A 281 -8.29 39.80 -31.02
N LEU A 282 -8.94 40.40 -30.03
CA LEU A 282 -8.91 39.93 -28.64
C LEU A 282 -9.51 38.53 -28.59
N GLN A 283 -8.76 37.54 -28.10
CA GLN A 283 -9.30 36.21 -27.86
C GLN A 283 -9.86 36.14 -26.45
N HIS A 284 -11.06 35.58 -26.30
CA HIS A 284 -11.70 35.36 -25.02
C HIS A 284 -11.96 33.86 -24.86
N ILE A 285 -11.31 33.27 -23.86
CA ILE A 285 -11.32 31.83 -23.59
C ILE A 285 -12.03 31.59 -22.27
N VAL A 286 -13.05 30.73 -22.30
CA VAL A 286 -13.91 30.41 -21.16
C VAL A 286 -14.04 28.90 -20.98
N HIS A 287 -14.46 28.51 -19.79
CA HIS A 287 -14.84 27.14 -19.46
C HIS A 287 -16.06 26.68 -20.28
N ASP A 288 -15.98 25.48 -20.85
CA ASP A 288 -17.11 24.76 -21.44
C ASP A 288 -17.26 23.40 -20.73
N SER A 289 -18.36 23.24 -19.99
CA SER A 289 -18.65 22.02 -19.22
C SER A 289 -18.81 20.76 -20.08
N ARG A 290 -18.96 20.91 -21.41
CA ARG A 290 -19.04 19.79 -22.36
C ARG A 290 -17.67 19.38 -22.91
N ASN A 291 -16.65 20.21 -22.71
CA ASN A 291 -15.29 19.98 -23.18
C ASN A 291 -14.31 19.96 -22.01
N ILE A 292 -13.85 18.75 -21.64
CA ILE A 292 -12.89 18.54 -20.55
C ILE A 292 -11.51 19.16 -20.80
N GLN A 293 -11.20 19.54 -22.04
CA GLN A 293 -9.96 20.22 -22.44
C GLN A 293 -10.13 21.74 -22.53
N SER A 294 -11.32 22.28 -22.25
CA SER A 294 -11.51 23.73 -22.10
C SER A 294 -10.85 24.24 -20.81
N LEU A 295 -10.79 25.56 -20.63
CA LEU A 295 -10.34 26.17 -19.38
C LEU A 295 -11.09 25.55 -18.19
N THR A 296 -10.41 25.13 -17.13
CA THR A 296 -11.03 24.40 -16.01
C THR A 296 -12.04 25.25 -15.23
N ASN A 297 -11.81 26.55 -15.12
CA ASN A 297 -12.69 27.50 -14.44
C ASN A 297 -12.45 28.95 -14.93
N ASN A 298 -13.50 29.77 -14.93
CA ASN A 298 -13.43 31.14 -15.45
C ASN A 298 -12.71 32.14 -14.52
N ILE A 299 -12.58 31.86 -13.23
CA ILE A 299 -11.89 32.76 -12.31
C ILE A 299 -10.42 32.40 -12.26
N ILE A 300 -9.56 33.24 -12.86
CA ILE A 300 -8.11 33.01 -13.00
C ILE A 300 -7.36 33.91 -12.01
N TRP A 301 -6.90 33.33 -10.92
CA TRP A 301 -6.17 34.04 -9.86
C TRP A 301 -4.71 34.31 -10.24
N ASN A 302 -4.08 33.43 -11.01
CA ASN A 302 -2.68 33.58 -11.40
C ASN A 302 -2.42 33.02 -12.80
N ILE A 303 -1.51 33.67 -13.51
CA ILE A 303 -0.94 33.19 -14.77
C ILE A 303 0.57 33.17 -14.58
N PHE A 304 1.19 32.03 -14.86
CA PHE A 304 2.63 31.84 -14.76
C PHE A 304 3.16 31.24 -16.05
N ALA A 305 4.15 31.90 -16.65
CA ALA A 305 4.93 31.36 -17.75
C ALA A 305 6.16 30.65 -17.17
N ASP A 306 6.29 29.34 -17.42
CA ASP A 306 7.46 28.59 -16.97
C ASP A 306 8.69 28.85 -17.87
N GLN A 307 9.83 28.28 -17.49
CA GLN A 307 11.08 28.40 -18.25
C GLN A 307 10.99 27.86 -19.70
N GLU A 308 10.03 26.97 -19.97
CA GLU A 308 9.76 26.44 -21.31
C GLU A 308 8.68 27.23 -22.07
N GLN A 309 8.23 28.35 -21.51
CA GLN A 309 7.16 29.19 -22.01
C GLN A 309 5.76 28.56 -21.95
N ASN A 310 5.57 27.43 -21.26
CA ASN A 310 4.22 26.91 -21.03
C ASN A 310 3.46 27.84 -20.07
N ILE A 311 2.15 27.93 -20.25
CA ILE A 311 1.28 28.83 -19.48
C ILE A 311 0.48 28.01 -18.47
N TRP A 312 0.71 28.31 -17.19
CA TRP A 312 0.03 27.76 -16.05
C TRP A 312 -1.04 28.72 -15.57
N LEU A 313 -2.31 28.33 -15.66
CA LEU A 313 -3.46 29.10 -15.19
C LEU A 313 -3.95 28.54 -13.86
N GLY A 314 -3.78 29.30 -12.79
CA GLY A 314 -4.26 28.98 -11.46
C GLY A 314 -5.66 29.53 -11.30
N THR A 315 -6.64 28.65 -11.11
CA THR A 315 -8.05 29.04 -11.12
C THR A 315 -8.72 28.78 -9.77
N ASP A 316 -10.00 29.13 -9.66
CA ASP A 316 -10.82 28.79 -8.49
C ASP A 316 -11.16 27.29 -8.39
N TYR A 317 -10.94 26.52 -9.47
CA TYR A 317 -11.13 25.07 -9.50
C TYR A 317 -10.10 24.36 -10.38
N GLY A 318 -8.88 24.20 -9.83
CA GLY A 318 -7.78 23.48 -10.46
C GLY A 318 -6.87 24.37 -11.31
N ILE A 319 -6.07 23.70 -12.13
CA ILE A 319 -5.03 24.30 -12.97
C ILE A 319 -5.35 23.98 -14.42
N SER A 320 -5.20 24.96 -15.32
CA SER A 320 -5.16 24.72 -16.76
C SER A 320 -3.76 25.00 -17.29
N LEU A 321 -3.09 23.96 -17.79
CA LEU A 321 -1.78 24.04 -18.42
C LEU A 321 -1.94 24.13 -19.95
N SER A 322 -1.45 25.22 -20.54
CA SER A 322 -1.32 25.37 -21.99
C SER A 322 0.14 25.21 -22.38
N ARG A 323 0.45 24.17 -23.16
CA ARG A 323 1.81 23.86 -23.57
C ARG A 323 2.24 24.79 -24.70
N TYR A 324 3.44 25.35 -24.59
CA TYR A 324 3.97 26.27 -25.59
C TYR A 324 4.22 25.58 -26.93
N ASN A 325 4.82 24.39 -26.86
CA ASN A 325 5.32 23.68 -28.02
C ASN A 325 4.47 22.44 -28.33
N SER A 326 3.17 22.64 -28.56
CA SER A 326 2.30 21.52 -28.94
C SER A 326 2.65 21.07 -30.35
N ALA A 327 3.16 19.84 -30.43
CA ALA A 327 3.45 19.15 -31.67
C ALA A 327 2.20 19.00 -32.59
N LEU A 328 1.03 18.99 -31.96
CA LEU A 328 -0.25 18.73 -32.56
C LEU A 328 -1.31 19.67 -31.97
N GLN A 329 -2.11 20.28 -32.82
CA GLN A 329 -3.33 20.96 -32.39
C GLN A 329 -4.55 20.09 -32.71
N PHE A 330 -5.27 19.59 -31.70
CA PHE A 330 -6.51 18.85 -31.94
C PHE A 330 -7.70 19.81 -32.05
N ILE A 331 -8.61 19.60 -32.99
CA ILE A 331 -9.83 20.39 -33.19
C ILE A 331 -11.03 19.46 -33.07
N PRO A 332 -11.90 19.62 -32.06
CA PRO A 332 -13.13 18.84 -31.95
C PRO A 332 -14.15 19.28 -33.02
N ILE A 333 -14.97 18.34 -33.49
CA ILE A 333 -15.98 18.64 -34.52
C ILE A 333 -16.96 19.73 -34.06
N SER A 334 -17.31 19.74 -32.77
CA SER A 334 -18.22 20.71 -32.18
C SER A 334 -17.73 22.15 -32.32
N GLN A 335 -16.41 22.38 -32.39
CA GLN A 335 -15.85 23.70 -32.64
C GLN A 335 -16.11 24.18 -34.08
N ILE A 336 -16.18 23.24 -35.03
CA ILE A 336 -16.47 23.54 -36.44
C ILE A 336 -17.98 23.66 -36.66
N THR A 337 -18.77 22.71 -36.16
CA THR A 337 -20.19 22.58 -36.46
C THR A 337 -21.11 23.30 -35.48
N GLY A 338 -20.63 23.59 -34.26
CA GLY A 338 -21.48 24.06 -33.15
C GLY A 338 -22.40 22.97 -32.58
N THR A 339 -22.25 21.71 -33.01
CA THR A 339 -23.10 20.59 -32.60
C THR A 339 -22.31 19.54 -31.81
N GLY A 340 -22.97 18.85 -30.89
CA GLY A 340 -22.37 17.74 -30.12
C GLY A 340 -22.42 16.38 -30.84
N ASP A 341 -22.75 16.35 -32.13
CA ASP A 341 -22.81 15.12 -32.91
C ASP A 341 -21.39 14.60 -33.22
N GLY A 342 -21.18 13.29 -33.09
CA GLY A 342 -19.89 12.65 -33.34
C GLY A 342 -19.68 12.18 -34.79
N ASN A 343 -18.41 11.98 -35.17
CA ASN A 343 -17.99 11.38 -36.45
C ASN A 343 -16.58 10.77 -36.31
N GLN A 344 -16.34 9.61 -36.93
CA GLN A 344 -14.99 9.05 -37.06
C GLN A 344 -14.48 9.29 -38.48
N PHE A 345 -13.48 10.15 -38.65
CA PHE A 345 -12.99 10.52 -39.98
C PHE A 345 -12.13 9.45 -40.63
N TYR A 346 -12.47 9.05 -41.85
CA TYR A 346 -11.71 8.10 -42.67
C TYR A 346 -11.16 8.73 -43.95
N SER A 347 -11.76 9.82 -44.43
CA SER A 347 -11.30 10.53 -45.61
C SER A 347 -11.30 12.04 -45.37
N LEU A 348 -10.14 12.64 -45.61
CA LEU A 348 -9.92 14.07 -45.51
C LEU A 348 -9.45 14.58 -46.86
N PHE A 349 -10.03 15.68 -47.33
CA PHE A 349 -9.68 16.25 -48.61
C PHE A 349 -9.91 17.77 -48.62
N ARG A 350 -9.10 18.51 -49.37
CA ARG A 350 -9.34 19.93 -49.69
C ARG A 350 -9.49 20.06 -51.19
N ASP A 351 -10.65 20.57 -51.63
CA ASP A 351 -10.90 20.74 -53.06
C ASP A 351 -10.15 21.95 -53.65
N SER A 352 -10.10 22.00 -54.97
CA SER A 352 -9.48 23.08 -55.73
C SER A 352 -10.05 24.47 -55.40
N LYS A 353 -11.30 24.53 -54.93
CA LYS A 353 -12.05 25.75 -54.56
C LYS A 353 -11.78 26.19 -53.12
N GLY A 354 -11.04 25.39 -52.35
CA GLY A 354 -10.59 25.70 -50.99
C GLY A 354 -11.52 25.18 -49.89
N PHE A 355 -12.55 24.40 -50.20
CA PHE A 355 -13.38 23.75 -49.18
C PHE A 355 -12.68 22.51 -48.64
N TYR A 356 -12.74 22.35 -47.32
CA TYR A 356 -12.38 21.11 -46.64
C TYR A 356 -13.59 20.18 -46.63
N TRP A 357 -13.35 18.91 -46.93
CA TRP A 357 -14.33 17.83 -47.02
C TRP A 357 -13.88 16.68 -46.13
N PHE A 358 -14.40 16.64 -44.90
CA PHE A 358 -14.01 15.65 -43.90
C PHE A 358 -15.15 14.64 -43.72
N GLY A 359 -14.91 13.40 -44.16
CA GLY A 359 -15.90 12.34 -44.25
C GLY A 359 -15.54 11.13 -43.40
N GLY A 360 -16.56 10.47 -42.87
CA GLY A 360 -16.37 9.41 -41.88
C GLY A 360 -17.53 8.43 -41.75
N THR A 361 -17.74 7.92 -40.54
CA THR A 361 -18.86 7.02 -40.22
C THR A 361 -20.22 7.68 -40.27
N ASN A 362 -20.29 9.01 -40.05
CA ASN A 362 -21.52 9.75 -39.86
C ASN A 362 -21.68 10.89 -40.88
N GLY A 363 -21.42 10.61 -42.15
CA GLY A 363 -21.56 11.58 -43.24
C GLY A 363 -20.28 12.37 -43.51
N VAL A 364 -20.43 13.44 -44.30
CA VAL A 364 -19.33 14.34 -44.72
C VAL A 364 -19.63 15.78 -44.33
N ILE A 365 -18.61 16.45 -43.80
CA ILE A 365 -18.68 17.84 -43.35
C ILE A 365 -17.89 18.70 -44.32
N ARG A 366 -18.53 19.75 -44.84
CA ARG A 366 -17.91 20.78 -45.68
C ARG A 366 -17.74 22.07 -44.89
N PHE A 367 -16.54 22.64 -44.86
CA PHE A 367 -16.25 23.91 -44.19
C PHE A 367 -15.08 24.65 -44.85
N THR A 368 -14.82 25.91 -44.48
CA THR A 368 -13.71 26.70 -45.06
C THR A 368 -12.55 26.97 -44.10
N ASN A 369 -12.80 26.97 -42.79
CA ASN A 369 -11.76 27.26 -41.80
C ASN A 369 -11.57 26.09 -40.81
N PRO A 370 -10.41 25.40 -40.83
CA PRO A 370 -10.14 24.27 -39.95
C PRO A 370 -9.95 24.64 -38.48
N THR A 371 -9.84 25.93 -38.13
CA THR A 371 -9.74 26.38 -36.74
C THR A 371 -11.08 26.73 -36.09
N GLY A 372 -12.20 26.65 -36.83
CA GLY A 372 -13.55 26.85 -36.29
C GLY A 372 -13.94 28.30 -35.98
N ASN A 373 -13.10 29.28 -36.30
CA ASN A 373 -13.40 30.71 -36.08
C ASN A 373 -14.55 31.25 -36.96
N LYS A 374 -15.08 30.44 -37.89
CA LYS A 374 -16.25 30.75 -38.73
C LYS A 374 -17.21 29.57 -38.69
N HIS A 375 -18.46 29.83 -38.29
CA HIS A 375 -19.53 28.82 -38.29
C HIS A 375 -20.20 28.71 -39.66
N ASP A 376 -19.47 28.18 -40.65
CA ASP A 376 -19.96 27.99 -42.03
C ASP A 376 -20.04 26.52 -42.46
N ALA A 377 -19.93 25.60 -41.49
CA ALA A 377 -19.94 24.17 -41.72
C ALA A 377 -21.32 23.67 -42.19
N VAL A 378 -21.31 22.79 -43.20
CA VAL A 378 -22.50 22.08 -43.69
C VAL A 378 -22.24 20.58 -43.59
N TRP A 379 -23.16 19.87 -42.94
CA TRP A 379 -23.03 18.44 -42.67
C TRP A 379 -24.02 17.63 -43.50
N TYR A 380 -23.52 16.85 -44.45
CA TYR A 380 -24.31 15.97 -45.31
C TYR A 380 -24.41 14.57 -44.71
N ARG A 381 -25.64 14.10 -44.45
CA ARG A 381 -25.89 12.80 -43.83
C ARG A 381 -27.25 12.22 -44.21
N MET A 382 -27.35 10.90 -44.12
CA MET A 382 -28.57 10.14 -44.34
C MET A 382 -29.66 10.57 -43.36
N GLY A 383 -30.85 10.85 -43.87
CA GLY A 383 -32.00 11.29 -43.08
C GLY A 383 -32.03 12.78 -42.77
N ASP A 384 -30.99 13.55 -43.10
CA ASP A 384 -31.05 15.01 -43.01
C ASP A 384 -32.02 15.58 -44.05
N LYS A 385 -32.86 16.54 -43.63
CA LYS A 385 -33.90 17.12 -44.50
C LYS A 385 -33.35 18.08 -45.54
N HIS A 386 -32.25 18.77 -45.22
CA HIS A 386 -31.70 19.84 -46.05
C HIS A 386 -30.44 19.40 -46.79
N HIS A 387 -29.65 18.52 -46.18
CA HIS A 387 -28.39 18.03 -46.74
C HIS A 387 -28.34 16.49 -46.73
N PRO A 388 -29.28 15.83 -47.44
CA PRO A 388 -29.34 14.38 -47.48
C PRO A 388 -28.12 13.77 -48.17
N LEU A 389 -27.77 12.57 -47.75
CA LEU A 389 -26.77 11.73 -48.39
C LEU A 389 -27.32 10.30 -48.54
N SER A 390 -26.91 9.58 -49.60
CA SER A 390 -27.39 8.20 -49.84
C SER A 390 -27.02 7.24 -48.71
N HIS A 391 -25.85 7.43 -48.09
CA HIS A 391 -25.40 6.67 -46.93
C HIS A 391 -24.37 7.46 -46.11
N ASN A 392 -24.36 7.26 -44.79
CA ASN A 392 -23.46 8.00 -43.88
C ASN A 392 -21.98 7.61 -44.00
N ARG A 393 -21.69 6.33 -44.25
CA ARG A 393 -20.32 5.82 -44.27
C ARG A 393 -19.58 6.26 -45.53
N ILE A 394 -18.70 7.24 -45.38
CA ILE A 394 -17.79 7.75 -46.42
C ILE A 394 -16.53 6.88 -46.44
N ARG A 395 -16.13 6.44 -47.62
CA ARG A 395 -14.93 5.62 -47.84
C ARG A 395 -13.80 6.38 -48.49
N HIS A 396 -14.12 7.23 -49.47
CA HIS A 396 -13.13 7.99 -50.23
C HIS A 396 -13.74 9.28 -50.78
N ILE A 397 -12.95 10.34 -50.82
CA ILE A 397 -13.29 11.64 -51.41
C ILE A 397 -12.27 11.93 -52.50
N TYR A 398 -12.74 12.27 -53.69
CA TYR A 398 -11.90 12.45 -54.88
C TYR A 398 -12.37 13.65 -55.69
N GLU A 399 -11.43 14.47 -56.17
CA GLU A 399 -11.72 15.49 -57.18
C GLU A 399 -11.15 15.05 -58.51
N ASP A 400 -11.99 15.08 -59.54
CA ASP A 400 -11.62 14.67 -60.89
C ASP A 400 -10.92 15.80 -61.67
N ARG A 401 -10.51 15.52 -62.92
CA ARG A 401 -9.75 16.48 -63.73
C ARG A 401 -10.55 17.71 -64.15
N GLU A 402 -11.88 17.63 -64.07
CA GLU A 402 -12.82 18.71 -64.37
C GLU A 402 -13.30 19.44 -63.09
N GLN A 403 -12.59 19.24 -61.98
CA GLN A 403 -12.89 19.86 -60.68
C GLN A 403 -14.30 19.52 -60.17
N GLN A 404 -14.80 18.33 -60.53
CA GLN A 404 -16.00 17.75 -59.94
C GLN A 404 -15.59 16.91 -58.73
N LEU A 405 -16.29 17.11 -57.63
CA LEU A 405 -16.07 16.35 -56.42
C LEU A 405 -16.94 15.09 -56.43
N TRP A 406 -16.32 13.96 -56.13
CA TRP A 406 -16.95 12.67 -56.02
C TRP A 406 -16.67 12.05 -54.65
N ILE A 407 -17.64 11.31 -54.13
CA ILE A 407 -17.48 10.55 -52.89
C ILE A 407 -17.93 9.10 -53.10
N ALA A 408 -17.15 8.16 -52.56
CA ALA A 408 -17.53 6.76 -52.45
C ALA A 408 -18.13 6.50 -51.06
N THR A 409 -19.27 5.82 -51.03
CA THR A 409 -19.99 5.47 -49.80
C THR A 409 -20.49 4.03 -49.84
N ASP A 410 -20.97 3.51 -48.71
CA ASP A 410 -21.70 2.22 -48.68
C ASP A 410 -23.13 2.32 -49.28
N GLY A 411 -23.49 3.48 -49.83
CA GLY A 411 -24.67 3.72 -50.67
C GLY A 411 -24.26 4.28 -52.02
N SER A 412 -23.31 3.62 -52.67
CA SER A 412 -22.71 3.93 -53.96
C SER A 412 -21.92 5.25 -54.05
N ILE A 413 -21.63 5.68 -55.28
CA ILE A 413 -20.89 6.91 -55.54
C ILE A 413 -21.84 8.10 -55.71
N ASN A 414 -21.38 9.26 -55.27
CA ASN A 414 -22.13 10.51 -55.41
C ASN A 414 -21.23 11.61 -55.98
N ARG A 415 -21.78 12.48 -56.83
CA ARG A 415 -21.11 13.69 -57.33
C ARG A 415 -21.70 14.92 -56.66
N TYR A 416 -20.86 15.83 -56.19
CA TYR A 416 -21.33 17.08 -55.62
C TYR A 416 -21.65 18.10 -56.71
N ASP A 417 -22.85 18.69 -56.63
CA ASP A 417 -23.22 19.83 -57.47
C ASP A 417 -23.06 21.13 -56.68
N TYR A 418 -22.02 21.89 -57.02
CA TYR A 418 -21.72 23.17 -56.38
C TYR A 418 -22.79 24.24 -56.60
N LYS A 419 -23.67 24.11 -57.61
CA LYS A 419 -24.75 25.07 -57.86
C LYS A 419 -25.95 24.85 -56.95
N THR A 420 -26.31 23.59 -56.73
CA THR A 420 -27.45 23.21 -55.89
C THR A 420 -27.07 22.95 -54.43
N HIS A 421 -25.77 22.80 -54.14
CA HIS A 421 -25.23 22.38 -52.85
C HIS A 421 -25.79 21.03 -52.40
N GLN A 422 -25.93 20.09 -53.33
CA GLN A 422 -26.47 18.76 -53.10
C GLN A 422 -25.62 17.68 -53.79
N PHE A 423 -25.71 16.46 -53.29
CA PHE A 423 -25.10 15.29 -53.91
C PHE A 423 -26.06 14.62 -54.91
N VAL A 424 -25.53 14.27 -56.08
CA VAL A 424 -26.21 13.46 -57.10
C VAL A 424 -25.73 12.02 -56.97
N HIS A 425 -26.64 11.12 -56.66
CA HIS A 425 -26.39 9.70 -56.45
C HIS A 425 -26.45 8.90 -57.75
N TYR A 426 -25.56 7.91 -57.92
CA TYR A 426 -25.53 7.04 -59.10
C TYR A 426 -25.59 5.55 -58.72
N ASN A 427 -26.52 4.82 -59.33
CA ASN A 427 -26.61 3.36 -59.24
C ASN A 427 -25.93 2.74 -60.46
N ILE A 428 -24.86 1.96 -60.28
CA ILE A 428 -24.14 1.31 -61.37
C ILE A 428 -24.19 -0.20 -61.18
N VAL A 429 -24.44 -0.92 -62.27
CA VAL A 429 -24.44 -2.39 -62.34
C VAL A 429 -23.56 -2.89 -63.47
N ASP A 430 -23.15 -4.14 -63.40
CA ASP A 430 -22.48 -4.80 -64.52
C ASP A 430 -23.49 -5.17 -65.62
N SER A 431 -23.00 -5.61 -66.79
CA SER A 431 -23.87 -5.99 -67.91
C SER A 431 -24.81 -7.17 -67.59
N THR A 432 -24.50 -7.98 -66.58
CA THR A 432 -25.37 -9.08 -66.12
C THR A 432 -26.40 -8.64 -65.08
N GLY A 433 -26.23 -7.47 -64.47
CA GLY A 433 -27.04 -7.00 -63.33
C GLY A 433 -26.79 -7.76 -62.02
N THR A 434 -25.77 -8.63 -61.96
CA THR A 434 -25.45 -9.42 -60.76
C THR A 434 -24.63 -8.60 -59.76
N ASN A 435 -23.68 -7.82 -60.26
CA ASN A 435 -22.76 -7.01 -59.47
C ASN A 435 -23.21 -5.54 -59.53
N ASN A 436 -23.06 -4.82 -58.43
CA ASN A 436 -23.40 -3.40 -58.35
C ASN A 436 -22.36 -2.60 -57.53
N THR A 437 -22.49 -1.28 -57.58
CA THR A 437 -21.58 -0.34 -56.91
C THR A 437 -22.06 0.13 -55.55
N ASN A 438 -23.00 -0.54 -54.87
CA ASN A 438 -23.54 -0.05 -53.59
C ASN A 438 -22.44 0.15 -52.54
N TRP A 439 -21.49 -0.78 -52.43
CA TRP A 439 -20.38 -0.66 -51.49
C TRP A 439 -19.12 -0.18 -52.20
N ALA A 440 -19.12 1.10 -52.60
CA ALA A 440 -17.98 1.73 -53.25
C ALA A 440 -16.92 2.11 -52.20
N TYR A 441 -15.67 1.68 -52.42
CA TYR A 441 -14.57 1.87 -51.47
C TYR A 441 -13.56 2.91 -51.97
N TYR A 442 -13.33 2.96 -53.28
CA TYR A 442 -12.35 3.86 -53.87
C TYR A 442 -12.75 4.22 -55.30
N LEU A 443 -12.32 5.40 -55.78
CA LEU A 443 -12.47 5.76 -57.18
C LEU A 443 -11.38 6.73 -57.66
N PHE A 444 -11.12 6.71 -58.97
CA PHE A 444 -10.32 7.73 -59.65
C PHE A 444 -10.69 7.84 -61.15
N GLU A 445 -10.30 8.93 -61.80
CA GLU A 445 -10.45 9.14 -63.25
C GLU A 445 -9.14 8.80 -64.00
N ASP A 446 -9.23 7.94 -65.01
CA ASP A 446 -8.10 7.62 -65.88
C ASP A 446 -7.83 8.72 -66.94
N THR A 447 -6.85 8.49 -67.83
CA THR A 447 -6.50 9.48 -68.87
C THR A 447 -7.51 9.57 -70.01
N ASP A 448 -8.39 8.59 -70.14
CA ASP A 448 -9.36 8.49 -71.22
C ASP A 448 -10.76 8.99 -70.79
N GLY A 449 -10.86 9.61 -69.61
CA GLY A 449 -12.13 10.13 -69.07
C GLY A 449 -13.04 9.05 -68.51
N LYS A 450 -12.51 7.87 -68.15
CA LYS A 450 -13.27 6.81 -67.50
C LYS A 450 -13.06 6.84 -66.00
N LEU A 451 -14.14 6.63 -65.25
CA LEU A 451 -14.10 6.44 -63.82
C LEU A 451 -13.90 4.97 -63.48
N TRP A 452 -12.87 4.70 -62.70
CA TRP A 452 -12.59 3.41 -62.10
C TRP A 452 -13.13 3.38 -60.69
N ILE A 453 -13.94 2.38 -60.36
CA ILE A 453 -14.65 2.28 -59.08
C ILE A 453 -14.34 0.92 -58.45
N ALA A 454 -13.63 0.94 -57.32
CA ALA A 454 -13.40 -0.24 -56.50
C ALA A 454 -14.59 -0.48 -55.57
N THR A 455 -15.02 -1.73 -55.46
CA THR A 455 -16.19 -2.10 -54.67
C THR A 455 -15.95 -3.32 -53.80
N CYS A 456 -16.72 -3.42 -52.73
CA CYS A 456 -16.91 -4.64 -51.97
C CYS A 456 -18.02 -5.48 -52.63
N LEU A 457 -17.75 -6.77 -52.86
CA LEU A 457 -18.60 -7.75 -53.56
C LEU A 457 -18.80 -7.54 -55.08
N GLY A 458 -18.65 -6.32 -55.61
CA GLY A 458 -18.88 -6.02 -57.03
C GLY A 458 -17.64 -6.08 -57.93
N GLY A 459 -16.44 -6.20 -57.35
CA GLY A 459 -15.17 -6.13 -58.10
C GLY A 459 -14.80 -4.68 -58.45
N ILE A 460 -14.34 -4.45 -59.68
CA ILE A 460 -13.98 -3.10 -60.17
C ILE A 460 -14.83 -2.75 -61.37
N PHE A 461 -15.48 -1.58 -61.35
CA PHE A 461 -16.26 -1.07 -62.47
C PHE A 461 -15.47 0.01 -63.20
N VAL A 462 -15.55 0.02 -64.53
CA VAL A 462 -15.02 1.10 -65.37
C VAL A 462 -16.17 1.67 -66.16
N VAL A 463 -16.42 2.97 -65.99
CA VAL A 463 -17.56 3.67 -66.58
C VAL A 463 -17.12 4.92 -67.32
N ASP A 464 -17.79 5.23 -68.43
CA ASP A 464 -17.62 6.52 -69.12
C ASP A 464 -18.20 7.65 -68.27
N LYS A 465 -17.35 8.58 -67.83
CA LYS A 465 -17.74 9.66 -66.91
C LYS A 465 -18.82 10.55 -67.50
N GLN A 466 -18.69 10.94 -68.77
CA GLN A 466 -19.62 11.89 -69.39
C GLN A 466 -20.98 11.26 -69.60
N LYS A 467 -21.04 9.99 -70.05
CA LYS A 467 -22.30 9.26 -70.18
C LYS A 467 -22.97 9.04 -68.82
N LEU A 468 -22.20 8.73 -67.78
CA LEU A 468 -22.73 8.57 -66.43
C LEU A 468 -23.37 9.87 -65.94
N VAL A 469 -22.68 11.01 -66.07
CA VAL A 469 -23.19 12.32 -65.64
C VAL A 469 -24.44 12.75 -66.43
N GLN A 470 -24.53 12.37 -67.71
CA GLN A 470 -25.70 12.65 -68.55
C GLN A 470 -26.88 11.68 -68.31
N SER A 471 -26.66 10.56 -67.62
CA SER A 471 -27.71 9.57 -67.38
C SER A 471 -28.80 10.12 -66.45
N SER A 472 -30.06 9.97 -66.84
CA SER A 472 -31.22 10.59 -66.19
C SER A 472 -31.72 9.80 -64.96
N GLY A 473 -30.83 9.53 -63.99
CA GLY A 473 -31.14 9.05 -62.64
C GLY A 473 -31.55 7.57 -62.48
N GLY A 474 -31.56 6.80 -63.56
CA GLY A 474 -31.79 5.35 -63.53
C GLY A 474 -30.53 4.53 -63.21
N THR A 475 -30.66 3.21 -63.27
CA THR A 475 -29.52 2.29 -63.18
C THR A 475 -28.63 2.43 -64.42
N TYR A 476 -27.34 2.71 -64.23
CA TYR A 476 -26.33 2.79 -65.28
C TYR A 476 -25.63 1.43 -65.45
N ILE A 477 -25.45 0.98 -66.70
CA ILE A 477 -24.73 -0.26 -67.01
C ILE A 477 -23.29 0.09 -67.33
N ALA A 478 -22.35 -0.43 -66.54
CA ALA A 478 -20.93 -0.16 -66.73
C ALA A 478 -20.37 -0.75 -68.04
N GLU A 479 -19.50 0.00 -68.71
CA GLU A 479 -18.79 -0.47 -69.90
C GLU A 479 -17.93 -1.71 -69.63
N GLN A 480 -17.29 -1.79 -68.45
CA GLN A 480 -16.46 -2.94 -68.06
C GLN A 480 -16.61 -3.25 -66.56
N ASN A 481 -16.48 -4.53 -66.22
CA ASN A 481 -16.39 -5.02 -64.84
C ASN A 481 -15.26 -6.06 -64.73
N TYR A 482 -14.29 -5.81 -63.85
CA TYR A 482 -13.30 -6.80 -63.44
C TYR A 482 -13.82 -7.55 -62.21
N SER A 483 -13.77 -8.87 -62.28
CA SER A 483 -14.24 -9.82 -61.28
C SER A 483 -13.34 -11.06 -61.25
N THR A 484 -13.62 -12.01 -60.36
CA THR A 484 -12.91 -13.29 -60.33
C THR A 484 -13.07 -14.11 -61.61
N ARG A 485 -14.08 -13.81 -62.44
CA ARG A 485 -14.32 -14.49 -63.72
C ARG A 485 -13.34 -14.07 -64.82
N ASN A 486 -12.71 -12.90 -64.70
CA ASN A 486 -11.77 -12.36 -65.69
C ASN A 486 -10.41 -11.98 -65.08
N GLY A 487 -10.04 -12.64 -63.98
CA GLY A 487 -8.65 -12.69 -63.51
C GLY A 487 -8.37 -12.01 -62.16
N LEU A 488 -9.32 -11.25 -61.58
CA LEU A 488 -9.10 -10.71 -60.23
C LEU A 488 -8.99 -11.82 -59.19
N SER A 489 -8.14 -11.57 -58.20
CA SER A 489 -7.88 -12.48 -57.09
C SER A 489 -9.01 -12.57 -56.07
N GLY A 490 -9.97 -11.65 -56.11
CA GLY A 490 -11.09 -11.55 -55.19
C GLY A 490 -12.07 -10.46 -55.59
N MET A 491 -13.21 -10.39 -54.90
CA MET A 491 -14.27 -9.41 -55.15
C MET A 491 -14.31 -8.26 -54.13
N PHE A 492 -13.40 -8.27 -53.14
CA PHE A 492 -13.34 -7.32 -52.04
C PHE A 492 -12.18 -6.36 -52.26
N ILE A 493 -12.42 -5.24 -52.95
CA ILE A 493 -11.37 -4.32 -53.37
C ILE A 493 -11.36 -3.09 -52.48
N ASN A 494 -10.25 -2.84 -51.79
CA ASN A 494 -10.11 -1.72 -50.87
C ASN A 494 -9.65 -0.45 -51.59
N GLN A 495 -8.56 -0.52 -52.36
CA GLN A 495 -7.97 0.62 -53.04
C GLN A 495 -7.51 0.23 -54.44
N ILE A 496 -7.60 1.18 -55.36
CA ILE A 496 -7.07 1.07 -56.72
C ILE A 496 -6.24 2.31 -57.03
N VAL A 497 -5.02 2.10 -57.51
CA VAL A 497 -4.05 3.17 -57.73
C VAL A 497 -3.42 3.03 -59.12
N PRO A 498 -3.52 4.06 -59.98
CA PRO A 498 -2.88 4.01 -61.29
C PRO A 498 -1.37 4.23 -61.17
N ASP A 499 -0.56 3.55 -61.98
CA ASP A 499 0.87 3.89 -62.15
C ASP A 499 1.10 4.86 -63.32
N ALA A 500 2.35 5.28 -63.52
CA ALA A 500 2.73 6.20 -64.59
C ALA A 500 2.69 5.57 -66.00
N GLU A 501 2.71 4.23 -66.10
CA GLU A 501 2.64 3.49 -67.38
C GLU A 501 1.19 3.26 -67.85
N GLY A 502 0.23 3.55 -66.98
CA GLY A 502 -1.19 3.37 -67.19
C GLY A 502 -1.71 2.01 -66.77
N ASN A 503 -0.99 1.25 -65.95
CA ASN A 503 -1.55 0.07 -65.27
C ASN A 503 -2.28 0.52 -63.99
N VAL A 504 -3.19 -0.34 -63.51
CA VAL A 504 -3.95 -0.12 -62.27
C VAL A 504 -3.56 -1.18 -61.26
N TRP A 505 -3.04 -0.74 -60.12
CA TRP A 505 -2.66 -1.59 -59.00
C TRP A 505 -3.83 -1.71 -58.02
N VAL A 506 -4.07 -2.93 -57.55
CA VAL A 506 -5.30 -3.30 -56.85
C VAL A 506 -4.95 -3.92 -55.50
N LEU A 507 -5.42 -3.28 -54.43
CA LEU A 507 -5.37 -3.79 -53.08
C LEU A 507 -6.66 -4.56 -52.75
N LEU A 508 -6.53 -5.84 -52.44
CA LEU A 508 -7.64 -6.72 -52.09
C LEU A 508 -7.67 -6.97 -50.58
N TYR A 509 -8.87 -6.98 -49.99
CA TYR A 509 -9.05 -7.25 -48.57
C TYR A 509 -8.64 -8.70 -48.21
N ASN A 510 -7.79 -8.84 -47.20
CA ASN A 510 -7.33 -10.13 -46.65
C ASN A 510 -6.85 -11.11 -47.73
N SER A 511 -6.06 -10.60 -48.68
CA SER A 511 -5.50 -11.36 -49.80
C SER A 511 -4.00 -11.57 -49.65
N LYS A 512 -3.45 -12.44 -50.51
CA LYS A 512 -2.00 -12.59 -50.71
C LYS A 512 -1.58 -11.74 -51.91
N GLY A 513 -0.58 -10.90 -51.73
CA GLY A 513 -0.07 -10.00 -52.75
C GLY A 513 -1.08 -8.92 -53.16
N ILE A 514 -0.78 -8.27 -54.29
CA ILE A 514 -1.61 -7.27 -54.95
C ILE A 514 -1.77 -7.64 -56.43
N ASP A 515 -2.89 -7.23 -57.05
CA ASP A 515 -3.10 -7.46 -58.48
C ASP A 515 -2.68 -6.22 -59.29
N LYS A 516 -2.11 -6.43 -60.47
CA LYS A 516 -1.81 -5.42 -61.48
C LYS A 516 -2.68 -5.66 -62.70
N ILE A 517 -3.49 -4.67 -63.07
CA ILE A 517 -4.33 -4.67 -64.26
C ILE A 517 -3.68 -3.83 -65.34
N ASN A 518 -3.44 -4.40 -66.51
CA ASN A 518 -3.14 -3.63 -67.71
C ASN A 518 -4.46 -3.33 -68.44
N PRO A 519 -4.96 -2.07 -68.46
CA PRO A 519 -6.27 -1.77 -69.02
C PRO A 519 -6.33 -1.89 -70.55
N ARG A 520 -5.18 -1.87 -71.23
CA ARG A 520 -5.11 -2.00 -72.70
C ARG A 520 -5.27 -3.45 -73.13
N THR A 521 -4.60 -4.38 -72.44
CA THR A 521 -4.68 -5.82 -72.71
C THR A 521 -5.75 -6.54 -71.89
N GLN A 522 -6.30 -5.86 -70.87
CA GLN A 522 -7.20 -6.40 -69.85
C GLN A 522 -6.59 -7.54 -69.02
N GLN A 523 -5.28 -7.73 -69.08
CA GLN A 523 -4.59 -8.77 -68.33
C GLN A 523 -4.49 -8.38 -66.84
N VAL A 524 -4.85 -9.32 -65.97
CA VAL A 524 -4.68 -9.22 -64.52
C VAL A 524 -3.53 -10.14 -64.09
N THR A 525 -2.56 -9.59 -63.36
CA THR A 525 -1.38 -10.33 -62.88
C THR A 525 -1.26 -10.16 -61.37
N LYS A 526 -1.19 -11.27 -60.62
CA LYS A 526 -0.90 -11.25 -59.17
C LYS A 526 0.60 -11.15 -58.93
N LEU A 527 1.02 -10.23 -58.08
CA LEU A 527 2.43 -9.99 -57.73
C LEU A 527 2.64 -10.00 -56.22
N PHE A 528 3.88 -10.29 -55.80
CA PHE A 528 4.37 -10.22 -54.40
C PHE A 528 3.61 -11.11 -53.39
N ALA A 529 2.95 -12.18 -53.85
CA ALA A 529 2.17 -13.08 -53.00
C ALA A 529 3.03 -13.99 -52.11
N ASP A 530 4.32 -14.07 -52.40
CA ASP A 530 5.36 -14.74 -51.62
C ASP A 530 5.70 -13.97 -50.34
N GLU A 531 5.91 -12.65 -50.42
CA GLU A 531 6.24 -11.82 -49.25
C GLU A 531 5.00 -11.22 -48.56
N LEU A 532 4.03 -10.72 -49.31
CA LEU A 532 2.81 -10.09 -48.78
C LEU A 532 1.74 -11.14 -48.50
N SER A 533 1.98 -11.99 -47.51
CA SER A 533 1.06 -13.04 -47.08
C SER A 533 1.11 -13.30 -45.57
N GLY A 534 0.08 -13.97 -45.02
CA GLY A 534 0.01 -14.26 -43.58
C GLY A 534 -0.01 -12.97 -42.76
N GLU A 535 0.94 -12.83 -41.82
CA GLU A 535 1.11 -11.62 -40.99
C GLU A 535 1.42 -10.37 -41.82
N LYS A 536 2.08 -10.53 -42.98
CA LYS A 536 2.36 -9.43 -43.93
C LYS A 536 1.24 -9.22 -44.96
N SER A 537 0.01 -9.66 -44.69
CA SER A 537 -1.12 -9.39 -45.59
C SER A 537 -1.30 -7.88 -45.75
N PRO A 538 -1.40 -7.36 -47.00
CA PRO A 538 -1.41 -5.94 -47.25
C PRO A 538 -2.78 -5.34 -46.92
N ASN A 539 -2.79 -4.17 -46.29
CA ASN A 539 -4.02 -3.48 -45.88
C ASN A 539 -4.10 -2.02 -46.35
N TYR A 540 -3.03 -1.45 -46.92
CA TYR A 540 -3.02 -0.09 -47.46
C TYR A 540 -2.15 0.01 -48.72
N LEU A 541 -2.51 0.89 -49.65
CA LEU A 541 -1.79 1.15 -50.90
C LEU A 541 -1.83 2.65 -51.22
N LEU A 542 -0.66 3.22 -51.51
CA LEU A 542 -0.54 4.59 -52.03
C LEU A 542 0.51 4.65 -53.15
N ARG A 543 0.43 5.68 -53.99
CA ARG A 543 1.50 6.07 -54.92
C ARG A 543 2.04 7.42 -54.50
N ASP A 544 3.36 7.53 -54.37
CA ASP A 544 4.01 8.80 -54.06
C ASP A 544 4.19 9.68 -55.31
N GLU A 545 4.82 10.84 -55.12
CA GLU A 545 5.06 11.81 -56.20
C GLU A 545 6.14 11.36 -57.18
N ASP A 546 7.07 10.48 -56.75
CA ASP A 546 8.12 9.90 -57.58
C ASP A 546 7.58 8.72 -58.43
N GLY A 547 6.33 8.32 -58.21
CA GLY A 547 5.65 7.24 -58.92
C GLY A 547 5.89 5.86 -58.32
N MET A 548 6.52 5.78 -57.15
CA MET A 548 6.72 4.54 -56.41
C MET A 548 5.44 4.17 -55.68
N LEU A 549 5.20 2.87 -55.52
CA LEU A 549 4.08 2.34 -54.75
C LEU A 549 4.54 2.03 -53.34
N TRP A 550 3.71 2.38 -52.35
CA TRP A 550 3.89 1.97 -50.97
C TRP A 550 2.73 1.11 -50.52
N VAL A 551 3.07 -0.07 -50.02
CA VAL A 551 2.13 -1.06 -49.51
C VAL A 551 2.30 -1.14 -48.00
N GLY A 552 1.22 -0.88 -47.27
CA GLY A 552 1.16 -1.10 -45.83
C GLY A 552 0.75 -2.54 -45.50
N PHE A 553 1.38 -3.12 -44.49
CA PHE A 553 1.02 -4.39 -43.88
C PHE A 553 1.19 -4.31 -42.36
N HIS A 554 0.80 -5.35 -41.62
CA HIS A 554 0.91 -5.34 -40.16
C HIS A 554 2.38 -5.25 -39.74
N GLY A 555 2.73 -4.18 -39.02
CA GLY A 555 4.07 -3.95 -38.51
C GLY A 555 5.08 -3.43 -39.54
N GLY A 556 4.68 -2.98 -40.73
CA GLY A 556 5.66 -2.45 -41.68
C GLY A 556 5.11 -1.97 -43.02
N VAL A 557 6.04 -1.53 -43.88
CA VAL A 557 5.74 -1.08 -45.25
C VAL A 557 6.69 -1.67 -46.27
N MET A 558 6.21 -1.80 -47.49
CA MET A 558 6.98 -2.19 -48.67
C MET A 558 6.90 -1.11 -49.73
N ARG A 559 8.06 -0.64 -50.20
CA ARG A 559 8.18 0.27 -51.35
C ARG A 559 8.44 -0.54 -52.61
N ILE A 560 7.70 -0.28 -53.69
CA ILE A 560 7.76 -1.01 -54.96
C ILE A 560 7.96 -0.02 -56.11
N ASN A 561 8.93 -0.30 -56.97
CA ASN A 561 9.07 0.37 -58.26
C ASN A 561 8.18 -0.34 -59.31
N PRO A 562 7.14 0.33 -59.85
CA PRO A 562 6.22 -0.32 -60.78
C PRO A 562 6.83 -0.67 -62.14
N GLN A 563 7.98 -0.07 -62.51
CA GLN A 563 8.63 -0.25 -63.82
C GLN A 563 9.43 -1.56 -63.91
N ASP A 564 10.26 -1.84 -62.91
CA ASP A 564 11.13 -3.03 -62.86
C ASP A 564 10.69 -4.06 -61.82
N SER A 565 9.63 -3.76 -61.06
CA SER A 565 9.13 -4.58 -59.93
C SER A 565 10.15 -4.77 -58.79
N GLY A 566 11.16 -3.90 -58.69
CA GLY A 566 12.07 -3.84 -57.56
C GLY A 566 11.32 -3.48 -56.27
N GLN A 567 11.64 -4.15 -55.17
CA GLN A 567 10.95 -3.98 -53.90
C GLN A 567 11.93 -3.86 -52.72
N GLN A 568 11.54 -3.10 -51.71
CA GLN A 568 12.25 -3.02 -50.44
C GLN A 568 11.24 -2.90 -49.30
N SER A 569 11.37 -3.75 -48.26
CA SER A 569 10.50 -3.73 -47.08
C SER A 569 11.25 -3.34 -45.81
N ILE A 570 10.52 -2.72 -44.87
CA ILE A 570 10.97 -2.40 -43.51
C ILE A 570 9.88 -2.76 -42.52
N THR A 571 10.26 -3.06 -41.28
CA THR A 571 9.34 -3.35 -40.17
C THR A 571 9.53 -2.34 -39.03
N PHE A 572 8.43 -1.97 -38.39
CA PHE A 572 8.37 -0.97 -37.32
C PHE A 572 8.47 -1.63 -35.94
N GLY A 573 9.47 -1.22 -35.15
CA GLY A 573 9.61 -1.61 -33.73
C GLY A 573 9.76 -3.11 -33.46
N SER A 574 9.67 -3.47 -32.18
CA SER A 574 9.80 -4.86 -31.68
C SER A 574 8.48 -5.64 -31.63
N PHE A 575 7.34 -5.00 -31.92
CA PHE A 575 6.00 -5.57 -31.76
C PHE A 575 5.31 -5.77 -33.11
N SER A 576 4.99 -7.02 -33.43
CA SER A 576 4.35 -7.45 -34.69
C SER A 576 2.85 -7.08 -34.84
N ASN A 577 2.24 -6.40 -33.87
CA ASN A 577 0.79 -6.13 -33.81
C ASN A 577 0.39 -4.67 -34.14
N ASN A 578 1.12 -3.99 -35.02
CA ASN A 578 0.81 -2.62 -35.43
C ASN A 578 0.04 -2.60 -36.75
N GLU A 579 -1.29 -2.47 -36.72
CA GLU A 579 -2.09 -2.30 -37.93
C GLU A 579 -1.94 -0.86 -38.47
N ILE A 580 -1.72 -0.73 -39.78
CA ILE A 580 -1.69 0.57 -40.46
C ILE A 580 -3.12 1.05 -40.69
N LEU A 581 -3.43 2.23 -40.17
CA LEU A 581 -4.75 2.87 -40.27
C LEU A 581 -4.82 3.84 -41.45
N SER A 582 -3.75 4.58 -41.72
CA SER A 582 -3.68 5.51 -42.84
C SER A 582 -2.24 5.81 -43.25
N MET A 583 -2.02 6.10 -44.53
CA MET A 583 -0.73 6.53 -45.06
C MET A 583 -0.91 7.72 -46.01
N THR A 584 0.01 8.69 -45.97
CA THR A 584 0.02 9.83 -46.89
C THR A 584 1.45 10.28 -47.21
N SER A 585 1.68 10.81 -48.40
CA SER A 585 2.97 11.37 -48.82
C SER A 585 3.09 12.82 -48.34
N VAL A 586 4.21 13.15 -47.70
CA VAL A 586 4.49 14.49 -47.14
C VAL A 586 5.92 14.89 -47.50
N LYS A 587 6.07 15.69 -48.56
CA LYS A 587 7.39 16.08 -49.09
C LYS A 587 8.25 14.82 -49.29
N GLU A 588 9.47 14.77 -48.75
CA GLU A 588 10.39 13.62 -48.87
C GLU A 588 10.03 12.39 -48.00
N HIS A 589 8.90 12.39 -47.28
CA HIS A 589 8.54 11.34 -46.32
C HIS A 589 7.17 10.72 -46.59
N ILE A 590 6.96 9.50 -46.10
CA ILE A 590 5.63 8.91 -45.93
C ILE A 590 5.25 8.97 -44.46
N TRP A 591 4.12 9.58 -44.17
CA TRP A 591 3.51 9.59 -42.84
C TRP A 591 2.53 8.43 -42.74
N ILE A 592 2.63 7.68 -41.65
CA ILE A 592 1.91 6.42 -41.45
C ILE A 592 1.29 6.47 -40.06
N SER A 593 -0.03 6.46 -40.00
CA SER A 593 -0.76 6.28 -38.75
C SER A 593 -1.00 4.81 -38.49
N THR A 594 -0.69 4.36 -37.28
CA THR A 594 -0.88 2.97 -36.83
C THR A 594 -1.73 2.92 -35.56
N THR A 595 -2.10 1.72 -35.13
CA THR A 595 -2.79 1.50 -33.84
C THR A 595 -2.00 1.98 -32.62
N ASN A 596 -0.67 2.08 -32.74
CA ASN A 596 0.27 2.41 -31.66
C ASN A 596 1.02 3.73 -31.91
N GLY A 597 0.45 4.62 -32.74
CA GLY A 597 1.00 5.96 -32.96
C GLY A 597 1.43 6.21 -34.40
N LEU A 598 2.17 7.30 -34.60
CA LEU A 598 2.52 7.83 -35.91
C LEU A 598 3.99 7.54 -36.27
N TRP A 599 4.21 7.11 -37.50
CA TRP A 599 5.53 6.81 -38.06
C TRP A 599 5.79 7.71 -39.25
N ILE A 600 7.04 8.15 -39.35
CA ILE A 600 7.55 8.92 -40.47
C ILE A 600 8.67 8.11 -41.11
N VAL A 601 8.54 7.83 -42.40
CA VAL A 601 9.52 7.05 -43.16
C VAL A 601 10.10 7.92 -44.26
N ASP A 602 11.43 8.02 -44.35
CA ASP A 602 12.10 8.69 -45.47
C ASP A 602 11.86 7.91 -46.77
N ARG A 603 11.41 8.61 -47.82
CA ARG A 603 11.02 7.96 -49.08
C ARG A 603 12.19 7.30 -49.80
N LYS A 604 13.44 7.72 -49.56
CA LYS A 604 14.65 7.26 -50.24
C LYS A 604 15.42 6.26 -49.40
N THR A 605 15.78 6.61 -48.17
CA THR A 605 16.61 5.78 -47.27
C THR A 605 15.82 4.66 -46.61
N MET A 606 14.48 4.80 -46.52
CA MET A 606 13.59 3.91 -45.75
C MET A 606 13.83 3.97 -44.22
N ASP A 607 14.50 5.01 -43.72
CA ASP A 607 14.65 5.22 -42.28
C ASP A 607 13.29 5.56 -41.67
N ALA A 608 12.85 4.74 -40.70
CA ALA A 608 11.58 4.92 -40.00
C ALA A 608 11.82 5.54 -38.62
N ARG A 609 11.02 6.54 -38.26
CA ARG A 609 11.03 7.19 -36.95
C ARG A 609 9.61 7.26 -36.40
N GLN A 610 9.42 6.76 -35.19
CA GLN A 610 8.17 6.96 -34.46
C GLN A 610 8.10 8.40 -33.93
N GLN A 611 6.91 8.98 -34.00
CA GLN A 611 6.59 10.29 -33.45
C GLN A 611 5.61 10.13 -32.30
N ASN A 612 6.07 10.49 -31.10
CA ASN A 612 5.27 10.44 -29.89
C ASN A 612 4.59 11.81 -29.70
N MET A 613 3.50 12.02 -30.42
CA MET A 613 2.78 13.29 -30.45
C MET A 613 1.53 13.27 -29.59
N THR A 614 0.85 12.13 -29.49
CA THR A 614 -0.44 11.99 -28.80
C THR A 614 -0.84 10.51 -28.73
N ASP A 615 -1.59 10.13 -27.69
CA ASP A 615 -2.22 8.81 -27.56
C ASP A 615 -3.43 8.64 -28.51
N LYS A 616 -3.86 9.71 -29.19
CA LYS A 616 -4.99 9.66 -30.13
C LYS A 616 -4.64 8.84 -31.36
N ARG A 617 -5.59 7.98 -31.76
CA ARG A 617 -5.49 7.20 -33.00
C ARG A 617 -6.11 7.94 -34.17
N PHE A 618 -5.35 8.09 -35.24
CA PHE A 618 -5.80 8.75 -36.45
C PHE A 618 -6.09 7.72 -37.55
N THR A 619 -7.32 7.72 -38.04
CA THR A 619 -7.79 6.82 -39.10
C THR A 619 -7.73 7.45 -40.48
N SER A 620 -7.27 8.69 -40.58
CA SER A 620 -7.08 9.38 -41.87
C SER A 620 -5.95 10.40 -41.77
N LEU A 621 -5.16 10.52 -42.82
CA LEU A 621 -4.10 11.52 -42.97
C LEU A 621 -4.26 12.27 -44.29
N PHE A 622 -4.12 13.59 -44.25
CA PHE A 622 -4.13 14.43 -45.44
C PHE A 622 -3.11 15.55 -45.31
N PHE A 623 -2.18 15.64 -46.26
CA PHE A 623 -1.25 16.75 -46.37
C PHE A 623 -1.80 17.80 -47.32
N ASP A 624 -1.85 19.05 -46.85
CA ASP A 624 -2.22 20.21 -47.64
C ASP A 624 -0.96 21.01 -48.02
N PRO A 625 -0.50 20.92 -49.28
CA PRO A 625 0.70 21.63 -49.72
C PRO A 625 0.54 23.16 -49.72
N LYS A 626 -0.69 23.69 -49.75
CA LYS A 626 -0.91 25.15 -49.80
C LYS A 626 -0.62 25.82 -48.46
N ASP A 627 -1.02 25.16 -47.37
CA ASP A 627 -0.90 25.69 -46.01
C ASP A 627 0.27 25.03 -45.24
N GLU A 628 0.96 24.08 -45.88
CA GLU A 628 2.02 23.23 -45.30
C GLU A 628 1.60 22.50 -44.00
N ASN A 629 0.32 22.18 -43.87
CA ASN A 629 -0.24 21.47 -42.72
C ASN A 629 -0.59 20.02 -43.07
N ILE A 630 -0.47 19.15 -42.07
CA ILE A 630 -0.91 17.77 -42.09
C ILE A 630 -2.13 17.68 -41.17
N TYR A 631 -3.23 17.18 -41.72
CA TYR A 631 -4.48 16.95 -41.02
C TYR A 631 -4.59 15.47 -40.65
N LEU A 632 -4.88 15.20 -39.39
CA LEU A 632 -4.93 13.87 -38.80
C LEU A 632 -6.35 13.58 -38.31
N GLY A 633 -7.15 12.89 -39.10
CA GLY A 633 -8.56 12.63 -38.82
C GLY A 633 -8.74 11.46 -37.86
N GLY A 634 -9.52 11.64 -36.80
CA GLY A 634 -9.76 10.61 -35.80
C GLY A 634 -11.20 10.60 -35.30
N ALA A 635 -11.36 10.16 -34.05
CA ALA A 635 -12.65 10.16 -33.36
C ALA A 635 -13.03 11.59 -32.96
N ASP A 636 -14.21 12.04 -33.40
CA ASP A 636 -14.88 13.28 -33.01
C ASP A 636 -14.05 14.56 -33.18
N GLY A 637 -13.05 14.52 -34.05
CA GLY A 637 -12.16 15.64 -34.33
C GLY A 637 -10.98 15.25 -35.19
N PHE A 638 -10.11 16.22 -35.42
CA PHE A 638 -8.89 16.04 -36.21
C PHE A 638 -7.73 16.84 -35.62
N GLY A 639 -6.53 16.31 -35.73
CA GLY A 639 -5.28 17.00 -35.43
C GLY A 639 -4.79 17.84 -36.62
N ILE A 640 -4.07 18.92 -36.34
CA ILE A 640 -3.32 19.73 -37.29
C ILE A 640 -1.86 19.76 -36.82
N SER A 641 -0.95 19.35 -37.69
CA SER A 641 0.49 19.42 -37.43
C SER A 641 1.24 19.93 -38.66
N ARG A 642 2.54 20.20 -38.52
CA ARG A 642 3.42 20.62 -39.62
C ARG A 642 4.51 19.58 -39.89
N PRO A 643 4.99 19.47 -41.14
CA PRO A 643 6.04 18.52 -41.50
C PRO A 643 7.40 18.74 -40.80
N ASP A 644 7.69 19.96 -40.36
CA ASP A 644 8.96 20.39 -39.74
C ASP A 644 9.11 19.93 -38.28
N ILE A 645 8.08 19.34 -37.69
CA ILE A 645 8.12 18.77 -36.34
C ILE A 645 9.27 17.79 -36.11
N GLN A 646 9.73 17.14 -37.19
CA GLN A 646 10.86 16.22 -37.18
C GLN A 646 12.16 16.87 -36.68
N ALA A 647 12.28 18.20 -36.82
CA ALA A 647 13.45 18.98 -36.40
C ALA A 647 13.37 19.47 -34.94
N MET A 648 12.25 19.27 -34.24
CA MET A 648 12.15 19.58 -32.81
C MET A 648 12.97 18.57 -32.01
N ASN A 649 14.24 18.89 -31.79
CA ASN A 649 15.04 18.24 -30.76
C ASN A 649 14.61 18.81 -29.42
N GLN A 650 13.96 17.97 -28.62
CA GLN A 650 13.69 18.29 -27.22
C GLN A 650 15.01 18.20 -26.44
N PRO A 651 15.32 19.18 -25.57
CA PRO A 651 16.50 19.09 -24.72
C PRO A 651 16.38 17.90 -23.77
N GLU A 652 17.43 17.09 -23.67
CA GLU A 652 17.47 15.99 -22.71
C GLU A 652 17.40 16.53 -21.29
N ARG A 653 16.41 16.03 -20.53
CA ARG A 653 16.25 16.34 -19.11
C ARG A 653 16.81 15.23 -18.23
N PRO A 654 17.48 15.59 -17.13
CA PRO A 654 17.84 14.60 -16.13
C PRO A 654 16.58 13.97 -15.53
N ILE A 655 16.69 12.70 -15.14
CA ILE A 655 15.67 12.01 -14.37
C ILE A 655 15.83 12.43 -12.91
N LEU A 656 14.72 12.73 -12.25
CA LEU A 656 14.63 13.03 -10.83
C LEU A 656 13.80 11.94 -10.13
N LEU A 657 14.15 11.62 -8.89
CA LEU A 657 13.22 10.95 -8.00
C LEU A 657 12.42 11.99 -7.23
N THR A 658 11.10 11.88 -7.27
CA THR A 658 10.17 12.87 -6.71
C THR A 658 9.51 12.38 -5.43
N ALA A 659 9.27 11.08 -5.30
CA ALA A 659 8.73 10.49 -4.09
C ALA A 659 9.38 9.15 -3.72
N LEU A 660 9.51 8.91 -2.41
CA LEU A 660 9.90 7.63 -1.83
C LEU A 660 8.76 7.12 -0.94
N TYR A 661 8.34 5.88 -1.17
CA TYR A 661 7.39 5.19 -0.32
C TYR A 661 8.08 4.03 0.38
N ILE A 662 7.90 3.94 1.70
CA ILE A 662 8.33 2.79 2.49
C ILE A 662 7.10 2.15 3.10
N ASN A 663 6.92 0.85 2.88
CA ASN A 663 5.72 0.12 3.33
C ASN A 663 4.40 0.80 2.92
N ASN A 664 4.38 1.36 1.70
CA ASN A 664 3.26 2.08 1.09
C ASN A 664 2.87 3.41 1.78
N GLN A 665 3.76 3.97 2.60
CA GLN A 665 3.63 5.31 3.17
C GLN A 665 4.63 6.25 2.51
N LEU A 666 4.16 7.44 2.10
CA LEU A 666 5.01 8.48 1.54
C LEU A 666 5.96 8.98 2.63
N MET A 667 7.25 8.89 2.37
CA MET A 667 8.29 9.34 3.28
C MET A 667 8.77 10.72 2.87
N SER A 668 8.84 11.62 3.84
CA SER A 668 9.40 12.96 3.68
C SER A 668 10.09 13.37 4.98
N PRO A 669 11.21 14.13 4.91
CA PRO A 669 11.82 14.75 6.08
C PRO A 669 10.86 15.56 6.97
N HIS A 670 9.74 16.06 6.44
CA HIS A 670 8.76 16.83 7.22
C HIS A 670 7.85 15.96 8.09
N THR A 671 7.72 14.64 7.84
CA THR A 671 6.83 13.75 8.62
C THR A 671 7.49 13.19 9.89
N GLY A 672 8.73 13.60 10.19
CA GLY A 672 9.41 13.33 11.46
C GLY A 672 10.31 12.10 11.49
N GLU A 673 10.42 11.34 10.39
CA GLU A 673 11.39 10.24 10.26
C GLU A 673 12.72 10.74 9.69
N SER A 674 13.83 10.12 10.11
CA SER A 674 15.21 10.48 9.70
C SER A 674 15.54 10.02 8.27
N ILE A 675 14.66 10.30 7.31
CA ILE A 675 14.84 9.97 5.89
C ILE A 675 15.15 11.26 5.14
N PRO A 676 16.18 11.29 4.27
CA PRO A 676 16.53 12.48 3.50
C PRO A 676 15.53 12.75 2.37
N ASN A 677 15.55 13.97 1.81
CA ASN A 677 14.77 14.28 0.61
C ASN A 677 15.32 13.45 -0.58
N ILE A 678 14.49 12.58 -1.14
CA ILE A 678 14.90 11.62 -2.17
C ILE A 678 15.44 12.31 -3.44
N ARG A 679 14.92 13.49 -3.79
CA ARG A 679 15.35 14.26 -4.96
C ARG A 679 16.84 14.63 -4.92
N TYR A 680 17.38 14.83 -3.72
CA TYR A 680 18.76 15.28 -3.48
C TYR A 680 19.64 14.17 -2.86
N THR A 681 19.20 12.92 -2.94
CA THR A 681 19.88 11.77 -2.31
C THR A 681 20.47 10.84 -3.36
N ASN A 682 21.79 10.59 -3.28
CA ASN A 682 22.47 9.61 -4.14
C ASN A 682 22.65 8.24 -3.46
N SER A 683 22.48 8.18 -2.14
CA SER A 683 22.58 6.95 -1.34
C SER A 683 21.65 6.98 -0.15
N ILE A 684 20.89 5.91 0.06
CA ILE A 684 19.98 5.77 1.21
C ILE A 684 20.29 4.50 2.00
N GLU A 685 20.37 4.64 3.33
CA GLU A 685 20.50 3.52 4.26
C GLU A 685 19.15 3.29 4.97
N LEU A 686 18.63 2.08 4.92
CA LEU A 686 17.32 1.70 5.43
C LEU A 686 17.42 0.55 6.43
N ALA A 687 16.53 0.54 7.42
CA ALA A 687 16.44 -0.56 8.37
C ALA A 687 15.90 -1.84 7.73
N TYR A 688 16.17 -3.00 8.34
CA TYR A 688 15.76 -4.30 7.80
C TYR A 688 14.25 -4.47 7.56
N ASN A 689 13.41 -3.70 8.27
CA ASN A 689 11.95 -3.68 8.17
C ASN A 689 11.41 -2.61 7.21
N GLN A 690 12.29 -1.81 6.62
CA GLN A 690 12.00 -0.80 5.61
C GLN A 690 12.41 -1.34 4.23
N ASN A 691 11.91 -2.53 3.89
CA ASN A 691 12.36 -3.30 2.71
C ASN A 691 11.28 -3.46 1.61
N ASN A 692 10.15 -2.77 1.76
CA ASN A 692 9.15 -2.60 0.70
C ASN A 692 9.22 -1.14 0.24
N LEU A 693 9.79 -0.92 -0.94
CA LEU A 693 10.14 0.39 -1.47
C LEU A 693 9.34 0.66 -2.74
N ALA A 694 8.81 1.88 -2.87
CA ALA A 694 8.38 2.38 -4.16
C ALA A 694 8.96 3.77 -4.41
N PHE A 695 9.27 4.05 -5.66
CA PHE A 695 9.90 5.30 -6.10
C PHE A 695 9.05 5.91 -7.20
N GLU A 696 8.76 7.19 -7.10
CA GLU A 696 8.27 7.97 -8.24
C GLU A 696 9.42 8.73 -8.87
N LEU A 697 9.44 8.71 -10.20
CA LEU A 697 10.44 9.39 -11.01
C LEU A 697 9.77 10.40 -11.92
N SER A 698 10.52 11.40 -12.35
CA SER A 698 10.06 12.31 -13.40
C SER A 698 11.26 12.94 -14.08
N ASP A 699 11.10 13.24 -15.37
CA ASP A 699 12.00 14.12 -16.10
C ASP A 699 11.35 15.48 -16.41
N LEU A 700 10.29 15.83 -15.67
CA LEU A 700 9.53 17.07 -15.77
C LEU A 700 8.91 17.30 -17.17
N PRO A 701 8.03 16.41 -17.66
CA PRO A 701 7.55 16.43 -19.04
C PRO A 701 6.41 17.46 -19.30
N TYR A 702 6.52 18.69 -18.76
CA TYR A 702 5.42 19.68 -18.81
C TYR A 702 5.04 20.10 -20.24
N SER A 703 6.02 20.24 -21.12
CA SER A 703 5.79 20.56 -22.53
C SER A 703 5.41 19.34 -23.40
N LEU A 704 5.36 18.13 -22.85
CA LEU A 704 5.09 16.91 -23.63
C LEU A 704 3.64 16.48 -23.50
N GLU A 705 3.03 16.11 -24.63
CA GLU A 705 1.71 15.46 -24.63
C GLU A 705 1.83 13.96 -24.33
N GLU A 706 2.84 13.30 -24.89
CA GLU A 706 3.18 11.91 -24.60
C GLU A 706 4.48 11.88 -23.78
N LYS A 707 4.45 11.19 -22.65
CA LYS A 707 5.57 11.16 -21.70
C LYS A 707 6.63 10.18 -22.19
N HIS A 708 7.89 10.42 -21.83
CA HIS A 708 8.97 9.51 -22.18
C HIS A 708 8.77 8.13 -21.55
N GLU A 709 9.22 7.09 -22.27
CA GLU A 709 9.29 5.74 -21.75
C GLU A 709 10.59 5.54 -20.96
N PHE A 710 10.49 4.79 -19.86
CA PHE A 710 11.60 4.52 -18.97
C PHE A 710 11.82 3.02 -18.82
N VAL A 711 13.07 2.64 -18.68
CA VAL A 711 13.50 1.33 -18.22
C VAL A 711 14.20 1.45 -16.88
N TYR A 712 14.11 0.42 -16.07
CA TYR A 712 14.75 0.39 -14.76
C TYR A 712 15.27 -1.00 -14.40
N GLN A 713 16.29 -1.03 -13.56
CA GLN A 713 16.89 -2.25 -13.04
C GLN A 713 17.39 -2.01 -11.61
N LEU A 714 17.18 -2.98 -10.72
CA LEU A 714 17.80 -3.01 -9.40
C LEU A 714 18.95 -4.00 -9.39
N GLU A 715 20.18 -3.50 -9.55
CA GLU A 715 21.38 -4.33 -9.43
C GLU A 715 21.46 -4.97 -8.05
N GLY A 716 21.79 -6.26 -8.02
CA GLY A 716 21.69 -7.12 -6.83
C GLY A 716 20.41 -7.94 -6.75
N MET A 717 19.42 -7.67 -7.61
CA MET A 717 18.18 -8.45 -7.72
C MET A 717 17.80 -8.78 -9.17
N ASP A 718 17.73 -7.78 -10.04
CA ASP A 718 17.27 -7.94 -11.43
C ASP A 718 18.39 -8.38 -12.36
N LYS A 719 18.07 -9.27 -13.31
CA LYS A 719 19.02 -9.75 -14.33
C LYS A 719 18.93 -8.98 -15.66
N GLU A 720 17.79 -8.37 -15.93
CA GLU A 720 17.46 -7.68 -17.19
C GLU A 720 16.74 -6.36 -16.88
N TRP A 721 16.65 -5.48 -17.88
CA TRP A 721 15.89 -4.24 -17.79
C TRP A 721 14.39 -4.51 -17.72
N ASN A 722 13.71 -3.80 -16.81
CA ASN A 722 12.26 -3.77 -16.72
C ASN A 722 11.73 -2.52 -17.42
N PHE A 723 10.65 -2.64 -18.19
CA PHE A 723 9.98 -1.50 -18.82
C PHE A 723 8.91 -0.93 -17.89
N LEU A 724 8.91 0.38 -17.69
CA LEU A 724 7.77 1.08 -17.13
C LEU A 724 6.68 1.20 -18.18
N LYS A 725 5.44 0.98 -17.75
CA LYS A 725 4.28 1.19 -18.61
C LYS A 725 4.17 2.66 -18.98
N SER A 726 3.80 2.96 -20.23
CA SER A 726 3.60 4.33 -20.71
C SER A 726 2.67 5.12 -19.78
N ASN A 727 2.98 6.41 -19.59
CA ASN A 727 2.28 7.32 -18.67
C ASN A 727 2.29 6.92 -17.18
N THR A 728 3.11 5.95 -16.77
CA THR A 728 3.37 5.63 -15.36
C THR A 728 4.80 5.98 -14.98
N ASN A 729 5.01 6.32 -13.72
CA ASN A 729 6.31 6.75 -13.23
C ASN A 729 6.70 6.12 -11.88
N ARG A 730 5.99 5.06 -11.46
CA ARG A 730 6.20 4.43 -10.15
C ARG A 730 6.87 3.06 -10.29
N ILE A 731 8.04 2.93 -9.70
CA ILE A 731 8.79 1.67 -9.55
C ILE A 731 8.49 1.09 -8.18
N THR A 732 8.35 -0.24 -8.04
CA THR A 732 8.07 -0.90 -6.75
C THR A 732 8.87 -2.17 -6.58
N TYR A 733 9.53 -2.32 -5.43
CA TYR A 733 10.21 -3.54 -4.97
C TYR A 733 9.68 -3.94 -3.59
N SER A 734 9.46 -5.24 -3.37
CA SER A 734 8.92 -5.76 -2.11
C SER A 734 9.81 -6.82 -1.52
N ASN A 735 9.86 -6.89 -0.19
CA ASN A 735 10.60 -7.87 0.59
C ASN A 735 12.08 -7.98 0.21
N LEU A 736 12.74 -6.84 0.00
CA LEU A 736 14.17 -6.82 -0.27
C LEU A 736 14.95 -7.42 0.92
N ASN A 737 15.99 -8.20 0.61
CA ASN A 737 16.88 -8.76 1.64
C ASN A 737 17.84 -7.67 2.14
N TYR A 738 18.54 -7.93 3.25
CA TYR A 738 19.63 -7.05 3.66
C TYR A 738 20.78 -7.15 2.65
N GLY A 739 21.42 -6.03 2.32
CA GLY A 739 22.44 -5.96 1.29
C GLY A 739 22.54 -4.58 0.65
N ASP A 740 23.47 -4.46 -0.29
CA ASP A 740 23.69 -3.27 -1.10
C ASP A 740 23.06 -3.48 -2.48
N TYR A 741 22.33 -2.49 -2.96
CA TYR A 741 21.63 -2.47 -4.24
C TYR A 741 21.89 -1.15 -4.97
N GLN A 742 21.78 -1.16 -6.30
CA GLN A 742 21.77 0.08 -7.09
C GLN A 742 20.53 0.09 -7.97
N LEU A 743 19.68 1.10 -7.78
CA LEU A 743 18.55 1.36 -8.66
C LEU A 743 19.05 2.20 -9.83
N ILE A 744 19.00 1.65 -11.03
CA ILE A 744 19.38 2.29 -12.28
C ILE A 744 18.12 2.55 -13.10
N ILE A 745 17.93 3.78 -13.54
CA ILE A 745 16.77 4.21 -14.34
C ILE A 745 17.31 4.91 -15.58
N SER A 746 16.80 4.53 -16.77
CA SER A 746 17.19 5.16 -18.02
C SER A 746 15.97 5.45 -18.90
N LYS A 747 16.08 6.46 -19.76
CA LYS A 747 15.10 6.76 -20.79
C LYS A 747 15.28 5.81 -21.97
N VAL A 748 14.18 5.48 -22.64
CA VAL A 748 14.24 4.76 -23.92
C VAL A 748 14.42 5.78 -25.04
N GLU A 749 15.53 5.67 -25.78
CA GLU A 749 15.79 6.51 -26.94
C GLU A 749 14.86 6.16 -28.11
N LYS A 750 14.80 7.04 -29.11
CA LYS A 750 14.02 6.81 -30.35
C LYS A 750 14.45 5.55 -31.12
N SER A 751 15.64 5.03 -30.86
CA SER A 751 16.17 3.77 -31.39
C SER A 751 15.56 2.52 -30.72
N GLY A 752 14.87 2.68 -29.58
CA GLY A 752 14.36 1.59 -28.74
C GLY A 752 15.37 1.07 -27.71
N HIS A 753 16.56 1.67 -27.61
CA HIS A 753 17.58 1.29 -26.63
C HIS A 753 17.60 2.24 -25.41
N PRO A 754 18.03 1.79 -24.23
CA PRO A 754 18.23 2.66 -23.08
C PRO A 754 19.32 3.71 -23.35
N SER A 755 19.12 4.93 -22.87
CA SER A 755 20.09 6.03 -22.94
C SER A 755 21.38 5.71 -22.17
N GLU A 756 22.50 6.24 -22.67
CA GLU A 756 23.83 6.13 -22.04
C GLU A 756 23.98 6.92 -20.73
N TYR A 757 23.01 7.78 -20.39
CA TYR A 757 23.04 8.64 -19.19
C TYR A 757 21.95 8.25 -18.17
N PRO A 758 22.07 7.11 -17.46
CA PRO A 758 21.08 6.70 -16.48
C PRO A 758 21.17 7.50 -15.18
N TYR A 759 20.06 7.54 -14.45
CA TYR A 759 20.01 7.93 -13.05
C TYR A 759 20.32 6.73 -12.15
N ILE A 760 21.13 6.93 -11.10
CA ILE A 760 21.59 5.87 -10.20
C ILE A 760 21.35 6.28 -8.75
N LEU A 761 20.65 5.44 -7.99
CA LEU A 761 20.47 5.55 -6.54
C LEU A 761 21.05 4.31 -5.84
N ASN A 762 21.99 4.53 -4.92
CA ASN A 762 22.52 3.45 -4.07
C ASN A 762 21.57 3.19 -2.88
N ILE A 763 21.17 1.94 -2.67
CA ILE A 763 20.24 1.56 -1.61
C ILE A 763 20.92 0.49 -0.75
N LYS A 764 20.97 0.71 0.56
CA LYS A 764 21.54 -0.23 1.52
C LYS A 764 20.53 -0.61 2.57
N ILE A 765 20.18 -1.90 2.64
CA ILE A 765 19.28 -2.44 3.65
C ILE A 765 20.11 -3.10 4.74
N LEU A 766 20.03 -2.56 5.95
CA LEU A 766 20.80 -3.03 7.10
C LEU A 766 20.30 -4.42 7.56
N PRO A 767 21.19 -5.31 8.01
CA PRO A 767 20.78 -6.61 8.54
C PRO A 767 20.01 -6.47 9.86
N PRO A 768 19.06 -7.37 10.15
CA PRO A 768 18.48 -7.47 11.48
C PRO A 768 19.55 -7.69 12.55
N TRP A 769 19.31 -7.19 13.77
CA TRP A 769 20.29 -7.27 14.87
C TRP A 769 20.76 -8.72 15.14
N TYR A 770 19.89 -9.71 14.97
CA TYR A 770 20.19 -11.13 15.19
C TYR A 770 21.06 -11.78 14.10
N TYR A 771 21.26 -11.10 12.97
CA TYR A 771 22.21 -11.51 11.92
C TYR A 771 23.58 -10.82 12.03
N THR A 772 23.74 -9.89 12.98
CA THR A 772 24.99 -9.15 13.19
C THR A 772 26.13 -10.05 13.67
N VAL A 773 27.38 -9.61 13.47
CA VAL A 773 28.58 -10.32 13.96
C VAL A 773 28.53 -10.50 15.49
N TRP A 774 28.05 -9.49 16.23
CA TRP A 774 27.87 -9.57 17.67
C TRP A 774 26.87 -10.65 18.09
N ALA A 775 25.72 -10.74 17.40
CA ALA A 775 24.76 -11.82 17.64
C ALA A 775 25.36 -13.20 17.33
N LYS A 776 26.12 -13.35 16.24
CA LYS A 776 26.85 -14.60 15.92
C LYS A 776 27.85 -14.97 17.02
N VAL A 777 28.59 -14.02 17.58
CA VAL A 777 29.47 -14.25 18.73
C VAL A 777 28.69 -14.73 19.93
N ILE A 778 27.55 -14.11 20.25
CA ILE A 778 26.67 -14.55 21.34
C ILE A 778 26.15 -15.98 21.07
N TYR A 779 25.76 -16.32 19.84
CA TYR A 779 25.34 -17.67 19.49
C TYR A 779 26.45 -18.70 19.68
N VAL A 780 27.67 -18.37 19.27
CA VAL A 780 28.84 -19.22 19.50
C VAL A 780 29.09 -19.38 21.00
N LEU A 781 29.00 -18.30 21.79
CA LEU A 781 29.16 -18.35 23.24
C LEU A 781 28.07 -19.18 23.93
N LEU A 782 26.80 -19.02 23.53
CA LEU A 782 25.69 -19.81 24.03
C LEU A 782 25.83 -21.29 23.62
N PHE A 783 26.31 -21.57 22.40
CA PHE A 783 26.57 -22.92 21.94
C PHE A 783 27.75 -23.56 22.69
N LEU A 784 28.83 -22.82 22.94
CA LEU A 784 29.94 -23.27 23.78
C LEU A 784 29.50 -23.47 25.23
N SER A 785 28.69 -22.57 25.78
CA SER A 785 28.09 -22.71 27.11
C SER A 785 27.20 -23.95 27.17
N LEU A 786 26.40 -24.20 26.14
CA LEU A 786 25.57 -25.41 26.02
C LEU A 786 26.43 -26.66 25.89
N ILE A 787 27.54 -26.63 25.16
CA ILE A 787 28.50 -27.75 25.08
C ILE A 787 29.12 -27.99 26.45
N ILE A 788 29.63 -26.96 27.12
CA ILE A 788 30.21 -27.06 28.47
C ILE A 788 29.17 -27.60 29.45
N TRP A 789 27.95 -27.09 29.39
CA TRP A 789 26.83 -27.55 30.20
C TRP A 789 26.47 -28.99 29.87
N THR A 790 26.45 -29.39 28.60
CA THR A 790 26.15 -30.76 28.16
C THR A 790 27.25 -31.73 28.58
N ILE A 791 28.51 -31.36 28.42
CA ILE A 791 29.67 -32.11 28.93
C ILE A 791 29.56 -32.24 30.45
N ASN A 792 29.26 -31.16 31.17
CA ASN A 792 29.09 -31.19 32.62
C ASN A 792 27.87 -32.04 33.02
N PHE A 793 26.76 -31.93 32.31
CA PHE A 793 25.55 -32.72 32.51
C PHE A 793 25.81 -34.21 32.31
N PHE A 794 26.52 -34.60 31.24
CA PHE A 794 26.92 -35.99 31.03
C PHE A 794 27.97 -36.44 32.04
N ARG A 795 28.90 -35.58 32.46
CA ARG A 795 29.89 -35.89 33.49
C ARG A 795 29.22 -36.14 34.84
N VAL A 796 28.27 -35.29 35.22
CA VAL A 796 27.43 -35.43 36.42
C VAL A 796 26.50 -36.64 36.30
N LYS A 797 25.83 -36.84 35.17
CA LYS A 797 24.96 -38.01 34.91
C LYS A 797 25.74 -39.31 34.95
N ASN A 798 26.94 -39.35 34.40
CA ASN A 798 27.82 -40.52 34.46
C ASN A 798 28.33 -40.76 35.88
N ARG A 799 28.70 -39.70 36.62
CA ARG A 799 29.04 -39.79 38.04
C ARG A 799 27.86 -40.33 38.86
N LEU A 800 26.65 -39.79 38.66
CA LEU A 800 25.42 -40.25 39.29
C LEU A 800 25.04 -41.67 38.87
N LYS A 801 25.32 -42.09 37.62
CA LYS A 801 25.10 -43.46 37.15
C LYS A 801 26.06 -44.43 37.81
N MET A 802 27.34 -44.05 37.98
CA MET A 802 28.31 -44.84 38.74
C MET A 802 27.89 -44.96 40.20
N GLU A 803 27.50 -43.85 40.85
CA GLU A 803 26.95 -43.87 42.22
C GLU A 803 25.66 -44.71 42.31
N ARG A 804 24.79 -44.66 41.30
CA ARG A 804 23.58 -45.51 41.24
C ARG A 804 23.93 -46.97 41.08
N MET A 805 24.86 -47.36 40.22
CA MET A 805 25.28 -48.77 40.07
C MET A 805 25.95 -49.31 41.33
N GLU A 806 26.71 -48.46 42.04
CA GLU A 806 27.31 -48.83 43.32
C GLU A 806 26.24 -48.99 44.41
N LYS A 807 25.28 -48.06 44.51
CA LYS A 807 24.10 -48.18 45.38
C LYS A 807 23.23 -49.37 45.00
N GLU A 808 23.06 -49.67 43.72
CA GLU A 808 22.22 -50.76 43.22
C GLU A 808 22.86 -52.11 43.57
N LYS A 809 24.19 -52.26 43.47
CA LYS A 809 24.90 -53.43 44.00
C LYS A 809 24.75 -53.59 45.52
N ILE A 810 24.84 -52.49 46.27
CA ILE A 810 24.63 -52.50 47.72
C ILE A 810 23.17 -52.86 48.05
N LEU A 811 22.20 -52.30 47.32
CA LEU A 811 20.77 -52.57 47.46
C LEU A 811 20.41 -54.00 47.05
N GLU A 812 21.06 -54.57 46.04
CA GLU A 812 20.85 -55.95 45.61
C GLU A 812 21.38 -56.93 46.67
N GLN A 813 22.58 -56.65 47.23
CA GLN A 813 23.08 -57.37 48.40
C GLN A 813 22.16 -57.20 49.63
N SER A 814 21.58 -56.02 49.82
CA SER A 814 20.64 -55.74 50.91
C SER A 814 19.30 -56.47 50.70
N ARG A 815 18.74 -56.46 49.49
CA ARG A 815 17.51 -57.18 49.12
C ARG A 815 17.66 -58.68 49.28
N GLN A 816 18.80 -59.25 48.87
CA GLN A 816 19.09 -60.67 49.09
C GLN A 816 19.15 -61.00 50.58
N LYS A 817 19.76 -60.14 51.40
CA LYS A 817 19.74 -60.29 52.86
C LYS A 817 18.33 -60.11 53.45
N MET A 818 17.53 -59.16 52.98
CA MET A 818 16.16 -58.93 53.49
C MET A 818 15.18 -60.04 53.09
N ALA A 819 15.25 -60.56 51.87
CA ALA A 819 14.45 -61.71 51.43
C ALA A 819 14.77 -62.95 52.28
N PHE A 820 16.04 -63.15 52.63
CA PHE A 820 16.46 -64.18 53.57
C PHE A 820 15.79 -64.00 54.96
N PHE A 821 15.78 -62.79 55.52
CA PHE A 821 15.14 -62.52 56.82
C PHE A 821 13.60 -62.66 56.81
N SER A 822 12.92 -62.26 55.73
CA SER A 822 11.46 -62.40 55.60
C SER A 822 11.03 -63.87 55.49
N ASN A 823 11.76 -64.68 54.72
CA ASN A 823 11.50 -66.12 54.62
C ASN A 823 11.79 -66.82 55.94
N LEU A 824 12.91 -66.49 56.61
CA LEU A 824 13.24 -67.01 57.93
C LEU A 824 12.15 -66.68 58.97
N SER A 825 11.60 -65.45 58.94
CA SER A 825 10.56 -65.03 59.88
C SER A 825 9.23 -65.76 59.70
N ASN A 826 8.80 -66.01 58.46
CA ASN A 826 7.60 -66.81 58.19
C ASN A 826 7.80 -68.30 58.54
N GLU A 827 8.99 -68.85 58.32
CA GLU A 827 9.33 -70.21 58.74
C GLU A 827 9.39 -70.37 60.27
N LEU A 828 9.79 -69.34 61.01
CA LEU A 828 9.82 -69.34 62.48
C LEU A 828 8.42 -69.15 63.12
N LYS A 829 7.52 -68.36 62.49
CA LYS A 829 6.17 -68.09 63.01
C LYS A 829 5.27 -69.33 63.09
N THR A 830 5.44 -70.25 62.14
CA THR A 830 4.61 -71.46 62.00
C THR A 830 4.82 -72.49 63.13
N PRO A 831 6.06 -72.90 63.47
CA PRO A 831 6.30 -73.77 64.63
C PRO A 831 6.00 -73.06 65.95
N LEU A 832 6.26 -71.75 66.06
CA LEU A 832 6.00 -71.00 67.30
C LEU A 832 4.50 -70.94 67.65
N SER A 833 3.64 -70.72 66.66
CA SER A 833 2.18 -70.74 66.85
C SER A 833 1.67 -72.11 67.29
N ARG A 834 2.32 -73.20 66.87
CA ARG A 834 2.03 -74.57 67.32
C ARG A 834 2.51 -74.86 68.75
N ILE A 835 3.46 -74.09 69.29
CA ILE A 835 3.88 -74.19 70.69
C ILE A 835 2.94 -73.38 71.60
N ILE A 836 2.54 -72.18 71.18
CA ILE A 836 1.70 -71.28 72.00
C ILE A 836 0.30 -71.88 72.24
N ALA A 837 -0.30 -72.51 71.23
CA ALA A 837 -1.69 -72.97 71.32
C ALA A 837 -1.92 -74.10 72.36
N PRO A 838 -1.13 -75.20 72.40
CA PRO A 838 -1.27 -76.23 73.44
C PRO A 838 -0.90 -75.72 74.83
N VAL A 839 0.17 -74.93 74.94
CA VAL A 839 0.61 -74.35 76.22
C VAL A 839 -0.48 -73.47 76.82
N SER A 840 -1.13 -72.62 76.01
CA SER A 840 -2.23 -71.75 76.47
C SER A 840 -3.51 -72.51 76.85
N GLN A 841 -3.72 -73.73 76.33
CA GLN A 841 -4.83 -74.60 76.72
C GLN A 841 -4.56 -75.43 77.98
N LEU A 842 -3.30 -75.82 78.22
CA LEU A 842 -2.91 -76.63 79.39
C LEU A 842 -2.76 -75.79 80.67
N LEU A 843 -2.29 -74.55 80.54
CA LEU A 843 -2.04 -73.63 81.66
C LEU A 843 -3.21 -73.45 82.65
N PRO A 844 -4.48 -73.34 82.21
CA PRO A 844 -5.63 -73.27 83.12
C PRO A 844 -5.99 -74.61 83.77
N ALA A 845 -5.59 -75.74 83.18
CA ALA A 845 -6.00 -77.10 83.59
C ALA A 845 -4.97 -77.81 84.50
N THR A 846 -3.76 -77.26 84.64
CA THR A 846 -2.70 -77.83 85.49
C THR A 846 -2.84 -77.37 86.95
N GLU A 847 -3.01 -78.31 87.89
CA GLU A 847 -3.13 -78.02 89.34
C GLU A 847 -1.77 -78.01 90.08
N GLU A 848 -0.72 -78.67 89.55
CA GLU A 848 0.61 -78.68 90.18
C GLU A 848 1.40 -77.38 89.94
N ALA A 849 1.87 -76.77 91.03
CA ALA A 849 2.50 -75.45 91.02
C ALA A 849 3.82 -75.38 90.22
N HIS A 850 4.64 -76.44 90.27
CA HIS A 850 5.93 -76.45 89.57
C HIS A 850 5.78 -76.57 88.05
N GLU A 851 4.88 -77.44 87.58
CA GLU A 851 4.59 -77.59 86.15
C GLU A 851 3.91 -76.35 85.58
N LYS A 852 2.99 -75.73 86.33
CA LYS A 852 2.34 -74.47 85.94
C LYS A 852 3.35 -73.34 85.77
N GLN A 853 4.28 -73.17 86.70
CA GLN A 853 5.33 -72.15 86.62
C GLN A 853 6.25 -72.38 85.40
N THR A 854 6.55 -73.63 85.09
CA THR A 854 7.34 -74.00 83.90
C THR A 854 6.59 -73.69 82.61
N LEU A 855 5.29 -74.00 82.54
CA LEU A 855 4.43 -73.66 81.40
C LEU A 855 4.23 -72.15 81.24
N GLU A 856 4.14 -71.39 82.34
CA GLU A 856 4.11 -69.91 82.32
C GLU A 856 5.40 -69.32 81.74
N GLU A 857 6.56 -69.85 82.10
CA GLU A 857 7.84 -69.43 81.52
C GLU A 857 7.94 -69.76 80.03
N VAL A 858 7.50 -70.95 79.61
CA VAL A 858 7.48 -71.33 78.19
C VAL A 858 6.51 -70.43 77.40
N GLN A 859 5.31 -70.17 77.92
CA GLN A 859 4.34 -69.28 77.27
C GLN A 859 4.89 -67.86 77.16
N ARG A 860 5.50 -67.34 78.23
CA ARG A 860 6.08 -65.99 78.27
C ARG A 860 7.23 -65.86 77.28
N ASN A 861 8.11 -66.85 77.19
CA ASN A 861 9.20 -66.86 76.21
C ASN A 861 8.70 -66.99 74.77
N ALA A 862 7.70 -67.85 74.53
CA ALA A 862 7.09 -67.99 73.22
C ALA A 862 6.35 -66.70 72.77
N MET A 863 5.62 -66.04 73.67
CA MET A 863 4.99 -64.74 73.38
C MET A 863 6.02 -63.64 73.15
N LYS A 864 7.12 -63.61 73.91
CA LYS A 864 8.21 -62.64 73.74
C LYS A 864 8.88 -62.79 72.37
N ILE A 865 9.12 -64.02 71.91
CA ILE A 865 9.63 -64.29 70.55
C ILE A 865 8.60 -63.89 69.49
N ASN A 866 7.31 -64.19 69.69
CA ASN A 866 6.26 -63.81 68.73
C ASN A 866 6.14 -62.29 68.60
N SER A 867 6.26 -61.55 69.71
CA SER A 867 6.28 -60.08 69.72
C SER A 867 7.50 -59.52 68.98
N LEU A 868 8.69 -60.11 69.16
CA LEU A 868 9.90 -59.68 68.46
C LEU A 868 9.78 -59.92 66.94
N ILE A 869 9.21 -61.04 66.51
CA ILE A 869 8.93 -61.30 65.09
C ILE A 869 7.92 -60.28 64.53
N HIS A 870 6.86 -59.96 65.28
CA HIS A 870 5.87 -58.96 64.87
C HIS A 870 6.44 -57.52 64.83
N GLN A 871 7.35 -57.16 65.73
CA GLN A 871 8.07 -55.88 65.69
C GLN A 871 9.01 -55.78 64.49
N VAL A 872 9.67 -56.87 64.09
CA VAL A 872 10.52 -56.93 62.88
C VAL A 872 9.68 -56.95 61.58
N LEU A 873 8.46 -57.47 61.60
CA LEU A 873 7.56 -57.44 60.44
C LEU A 873 6.88 -56.06 60.24
N ASN A 874 6.44 -55.40 61.31
CA ASN A 874 5.88 -54.04 61.24
C ASN A 874 6.95 -52.99 60.85
N PHE A 875 8.22 -53.27 61.14
CA PHE A 875 9.39 -52.51 60.69
C PHE A 875 9.51 -52.39 59.16
N ASN A 876 8.96 -53.34 58.37
CA ASN A 876 9.05 -53.33 56.90
C ASN A 876 7.86 -52.67 56.17
N ARG A 877 6.73 -52.36 56.84
CA ARG A 877 5.52 -51.82 56.18
C ARG A 877 5.47 -50.29 56.09
N ILE A 878 6.27 -49.58 56.89
CA ILE A 878 6.25 -48.11 56.95
C ILE A 878 7.06 -47.46 55.79
N GLU A 879 7.88 -48.22 55.04
CA GLU A 879 8.64 -47.68 53.88
C GLU A 879 7.93 -47.82 52.52
N ASP A 880 7.01 -48.76 52.34
CA ASP A 880 6.32 -49.01 51.05
C ASP A 880 5.07 -48.12 50.83
N ASN A 881 4.87 -47.08 51.66
CA ASN A 881 3.84 -46.05 51.57
C ASN A 881 2.36 -46.53 51.63
N GLU A 882 2.08 -47.81 51.82
CA GLU A 882 0.72 -48.37 51.90
C GLU A 882 -0.01 -48.10 53.24
N ASP A 883 0.70 -47.76 54.34
CA ASP A 883 0.12 -47.50 55.68
C ASP A 883 0.23 -46.02 56.12
N SER A 884 0.22 -45.10 55.15
CA SER A 884 0.36 -43.64 55.37
C SER A 884 -0.96 -42.92 55.74
N LEU A 885 -2.09 -43.64 55.82
CA LEU A 885 -3.38 -43.08 56.18
C LEU A 885 -3.53 -42.95 57.71
N LEU A 886 -3.91 -41.77 58.20
CA LEU A 886 -4.38 -41.58 59.57
C LEU A 886 -5.83 -42.04 59.68
N ILE A 887 -6.12 -42.90 60.67
CA ILE A 887 -7.50 -43.26 60.99
C ILE A 887 -7.98 -42.27 62.05
N LEU A 888 -8.48 -41.12 61.60
CA LEU A 888 -8.90 -40.04 62.49
C LEU A 888 -10.18 -40.43 63.25
N SER A 889 -10.12 -40.34 64.57
CA SER A 889 -11.24 -40.51 65.49
C SER A 889 -11.34 -39.27 66.38
N ARG A 890 -12.55 -38.80 66.64
CA ARG A 890 -12.77 -37.68 67.57
C ARG A 890 -12.49 -38.15 68.99
N ILE A 891 -11.41 -37.67 69.59
CA ILE A 891 -10.98 -38.00 70.95
C ILE A 891 -11.00 -36.76 71.84
N GLU A 892 -11.25 -36.95 73.13
CA GLU A 892 -11.03 -35.93 74.16
C GLU A 892 -9.59 -36.10 74.67
N LEU A 893 -8.71 -35.24 74.19
CA LEU A 893 -7.25 -35.38 74.29
C LEU A 893 -6.74 -35.27 75.73
N VAL A 894 -7.38 -34.49 76.60
CA VAL A 894 -6.93 -34.31 77.98
C VAL A 894 -7.16 -35.60 78.78
N SER A 895 -8.37 -36.15 78.77
CA SER A 895 -8.67 -37.42 79.45
C SER A 895 -7.94 -38.60 78.81
N PHE A 896 -7.77 -38.63 77.48
CA PHE A 896 -6.99 -39.65 76.81
C PHE A 896 -5.52 -39.63 77.28
N SER A 897 -4.88 -38.46 77.26
CA SER A 897 -3.47 -38.32 77.68
C SER A 897 -3.31 -38.60 79.18
N HIS A 898 -4.25 -38.16 80.01
CA HIS A 898 -4.26 -38.46 81.44
C HIS A 898 -4.44 -39.97 81.70
N SER A 899 -5.28 -40.67 80.93
CA SER A 899 -5.47 -42.13 81.11
C SER A 899 -4.17 -42.91 80.85
N LEU A 900 -3.40 -42.53 79.82
CA LEU A 900 -2.09 -43.13 79.54
C LEU A 900 -1.04 -42.73 80.58
N PHE A 901 -1.08 -41.48 81.05
CA PHE A 901 -0.18 -40.98 82.09
C PHE A 901 -0.40 -41.69 83.43
N SER A 902 -1.67 -41.95 83.79
CA SER A 902 -2.03 -42.57 85.08
C SER A 902 -1.52 -44.00 85.26
N VAL A 903 -1.26 -44.74 84.17
CA VAL A 903 -0.63 -46.08 84.21
C VAL A 903 0.78 -46.01 84.81
N TYR A 904 1.48 -44.89 84.63
CA TYR A 904 2.82 -44.69 85.17
C TYR A 904 2.83 -44.09 86.58
N GLU A 905 1.74 -43.45 87.02
CA GLU A 905 1.59 -42.90 88.38
C GLU A 905 1.59 -43.96 89.49
N GLU A 906 1.40 -45.24 89.14
CA GLU A 906 1.51 -46.34 90.10
C GLU A 906 2.96 -46.56 90.61
N ASP A 907 3.98 -46.05 89.91
CA ASP A 907 5.38 -46.15 90.35
C ASP A 907 5.70 -45.11 91.44
N LYS A 908 5.50 -45.50 92.70
CA LYS A 908 5.72 -44.65 93.90
C LYS A 908 7.14 -44.12 94.06
N ARG A 909 8.09 -44.53 93.22
CA ARG A 909 9.48 -44.05 93.24
C ARG A 909 9.64 -42.67 92.61
N LEU A 910 8.68 -42.20 91.81
CA LEU A 910 8.77 -40.95 91.07
C LEU A 910 7.60 -40.02 91.41
N THR A 911 7.82 -38.71 91.26
CA THR A 911 6.76 -37.70 91.40
C THR A 911 6.20 -37.34 90.02
N PHE A 912 4.90 -37.54 89.81
CA PHE A 912 4.24 -37.26 88.54
C PHE A 912 3.43 -35.97 88.60
N LEU A 913 3.49 -35.17 87.53
CA LEU A 913 2.76 -33.91 87.41
C LEU A 913 2.12 -33.78 86.01
N PHE A 914 0.79 -33.64 85.96
CA PHE A 914 0.04 -33.40 84.74
C PHE A 914 -0.49 -31.97 84.70
N GLU A 915 -0.14 -31.20 83.67
CA GLU A 915 -0.52 -29.79 83.51
C GLU A 915 -1.29 -29.55 82.21
N THR A 916 -2.39 -28.80 82.27
CA THR A 916 -3.11 -28.35 81.07
C THR A 916 -3.79 -27.00 81.27
N ASN A 917 -3.93 -26.22 80.18
CA ASN A 917 -4.60 -24.90 80.21
C ASN A 917 -6.10 -24.95 79.88
N LYS A 918 -6.61 -26.07 79.37
CA LYS A 918 -8.03 -26.27 79.05
C LYS A 918 -8.50 -27.57 79.71
N ALA A 919 -9.70 -27.55 80.30
CA ALA A 919 -10.21 -28.72 81.02
C ALA A 919 -10.54 -29.90 80.09
N LYS A 920 -10.92 -29.63 78.84
CA LYS A 920 -11.17 -30.62 77.79
C LYS A 920 -10.70 -30.08 76.45
N ILE A 921 -10.11 -30.92 75.62
CA ILE A 921 -9.66 -30.57 74.25
C ILE A 921 -10.15 -31.69 73.32
N TYR A 922 -11.08 -31.38 72.41
CA TYR A 922 -11.55 -32.36 71.43
C TYR A 922 -10.76 -32.23 70.13
N ALA A 923 -10.22 -33.34 69.64
CA ALA A 923 -9.41 -33.41 68.43
C ALA A 923 -9.73 -34.65 67.60
N ASP A 924 -9.75 -34.50 66.27
CA ASP A 924 -9.82 -35.64 65.36
C ASP A 924 -8.40 -36.15 65.09
N MET A 925 -8.03 -37.26 65.73
CA MET A 925 -6.66 -37.82 65.68
C MET A 925 -6.69 -39.35 65.61
N ASP A 926 -5.59 -39.94 65.14
CA ASP A 926 -5.43 -41.39 65.21
C ASP A 926 -5.00 -41.78 66.64
N ALA A 927 -5.99 -42.20 67.44
CA ALA A 927 -5.80 -42.52 68.85
C ALA A 927 -4.72 -43.59 69.09
N ILE A 928 -4.55 -44.54 68.15
CA ILE A 928 -3.55 -45.61 68.27
C ILE A 928 -2.15 -45.04 68.06
N LYS A 929 -1.95 -44.26 66.99
CA LYS A 929 -0.65 -43.65 66.70
C LYS A 929 -0.27 -42.61 67.76
N LEU A 930 -1.23 -41.81 68.24
CA LEU A 930 -1.02 -40.87 69.34
C LEU A 930 -0.66 -41.59 70.65
N GLY A 931 -1.31 -42.72 70.94
CA GLY A 931 -0.95 -43.58 72.07
C GLY A 931 0.51 -44.04 72.01
N VAL A 932 1.01 -44.43 70.83
CA VAL A 932 2.42 -44.81 70.64
C VAL A 932 3.39 -43.64 70.88
N ILE A 933 3.01 -42.41 70.49
CA ILE A 933 3.81 -41.20 70.75
C ILE A 933 3.98 -41.00 72.25
N LEU A 934 2.85 -40.95 72.98
CA LEU A 934 2.86 -40.69 74.43
C LEU A 934 3.54 -41.81 75.21
N ASP A 935 3.25 -43.07 74.90
CA ASP A 935 3.86 -44.22 75.56
C ASP A 935 5.38 -44.27 75.36
N SER A 936 5.86 -43.94 74.15
CA SER A 936 7.30 -43.90 73.86
C SER A 936 8.03 -42.78 74.60
N LEU A 937 7.39 -41.63 74.81
CA LEU A 937 7.98 -40.52 75.57
C LEU A 937 7.94 -40.79 77.08
N LEU A 938 6.80 -41.24 77.60
CA LEU A 938 6.60 -41.51 79.02
C LEU A 938 7.43 -42.70 79.52
N SER A 939 7.46 -43.81 78.78
CA SER A 939 8.28 -44.97 79.15
C SER A 939 9.78 -44.64 79.19
N ASN A 940 10.26 -43.78 78.28
CA ASN A 940 11.63 -43.28 78.33
C ASN A 940 11.87 -42.38 79.54
N ALA A 941 10.96 -41.43 79.82
CA ALA A 941 11.05 -40.58 81.01
C ALA A 941 11.13 -41.40 82.31
N VAL A 942 10.28 -42.42 82.46
CA VAL A 942 10.27 -43.34 83.64
C VAL A 942 11.55 -44.16 83.72
N LYS A 943 12.02 -44.70 82.59
CA LYS A 943 13.19 -45.57 82.54
C LYS A 943 14.50 -44.85 82.92
N PHE A 944 14.64 -43.57 82.58
CA PHE A 944 15.87 -42.80 82.75
C PHE A 944 15.86 -41.85 83.96
N THR A 945 14.75 -41.76 84.69
CA THR A 945 14.66 -41.00 85.95
C THR A 945 14.99 -41.89 87.16
N PRO A 946 15.92 -41.50 88.05
CA PRO A 946 16.22 -42.25 89.28
C PRO A 946 15.14 -42.04 90.36
N ASP A 947 15.10 -42.93 91.35
CA ASP A 947 14.18 -42.87 92.48
C ASP A 947 14.25 -41.48 93.18
N GLY A 948 13.10 -40.86 93.41
CA GLY A 948 12.93 -39.50 93.95
C GLY A 948 12.86 -38.38 92.91
N GLY A 949 13.08 -38.67 91.62
CA GLY A 949 12.93 -37.70 90.53
C GLY A 949 11.48 -37.42 90.14
N SER A 950 11.25 -36.47 89.24
CA SER A 950 9.92 -36.08 88.78
C SER A 950 9.74 -36.15 87.27
N ILE A 951 8.53 -36.53 86.84
CA ILE A 951 8.12 -36.55 85.43
C ILE A 951 6.89 -35.67 85.27
N ARG A 952 6.94 -34.79 84.27
CA ARG A 952 5.88 -33.85 83.93
C ARG A 952 5.36 -34.12 82.52
N LEU A 953 4.05 -34.25 82.37
CA LEU A 953 3.37 -34.19 81.08
C LEU A 953 2.53 -32.92 81.02
N SER A 954 2.69 -32.15 79.96
CA SER A 954 1.96 -30.90 79.75
C SER A 954 1.26 -30.87 78.41
N LEU A 955 0.01 -30.40 78.40
CA LEU A 955 -0.81 -30.19 77.20
C LEU A 955 -1.37 -28.77 77.19
N PHE A 956 -0.86 -27.94 76.27
CA PHE A 956 -1.26 -26.53 76.16
C PHE A 956 -1.86 -26.24 74.78
N TYR A 957 -3.15 -25.92 74.74
CA TYR A 957 -3.83 -25.50 73.51
C TYR A 957 -3.67 -24.00 73.28
N ARG A 958 -3.24 -23.60 72.08
CA ARG A 958 -3.15 -22.19 71.66
C ARG A 958 -4.29 -21.86 70.70
N GLU A 959 -5.26 -21.06 71.17
CA GLU A 959 -6.41 -20.63 70.37
C GLU A 959 -6.01 -19.86 69.10
N GLU A 960 -4.97 -19.02 69.16
CA GLU A 960 -4.53 -18.18 68.03
C GLU A 960 -3.96 -18.98 66.85
N THR A 961 -3.37 -20.14 67.10
CA THR A 961 -2.71 -20.96 66.06
C THR A 961 -3.42 -22.29 65.78
N GLY A 962 -4.39 -22.68 66.62
CA GLY A 962 -5.04 -23.98 66.52
C GLY A 962 -4.10 -25.16 66.78
N LEU A 963 -3.03 -24.98 67.55
CA LEU A 963 -2.05 -26.03 67.86
C LEU A 963 -2.15 -26.45 69.34
N VAL A 964 -2.00 -27.75 69.61
CA VAL A 964 -1.75 -28.27 70.96
C VAL A 964 -0.27 -28.59 71.09
N ASP A 965 0.39 -27.93 72.04
CA ASP A 965 1.75 -28.25 72.47
C ASP A 965 1.69 -29.38 73.51
N ILE A 966 2.35 -30.51 73.21
CA ILE A 966 2.52 -31.65 74.11
C ILE A 966 4.00 -31.72 74.49
N CYS A 967 4.29 -31.67 75.79
CA CYS A 967 5.66 -31.79 76.28
C CYS A 967 5.76 -32.76 77.45
N VAL A 968 6.68 -33.73 77.33
CA VAL A 968 7.09 -34.64 78.39
C VAL A 968 8.47 -34.22 78.88
N SER A 969 8.59 -33.98 80.17
CA SER A 969 9.84 -33.60 80.84
C SER A 969 10.15 -34.52 82.01
N ASP A 970 11.42 -34.87 82.16
CA ASP A 970 11.93 -35.66 83.28
C ASP A 970 13.13 -34.98 83.96
N THR A 971 13.45 -35.39 85.18
CA THR A 971 14.65 -34.95 85.94
C THR A 971 15.74 -36.05 85.97
N GLY A 972 15.81 -36.86 84.92
CA GLY A 972 16.70 -38.01 84.80
C GLY A 972 18.12 -37.68 84.34
N SER A 973 18.80 -38.67 83.75
CA SER A 973 20.22 -38.56 83.39
C SER A 973 20.55 -37.54 82.29
N GLY A 974 19.55 -37.03 81.56
CA GLY A 974 19.76 -36.16 80.41
C GLY A 974 20.36 -36.89 79.19
N ILE A 975 20.36 -36.22 78.04
CA ILE A 975 20.89 -36.66 76.75
C ILE A 975 22.07 -35.74 76.39
N PRO A 976 23.25 -36.29 76.05
CA PRO A 976 24.41 -35.50 75.63
C PRO A 976 24.09 -34.58 74.44
N PRO A 977 24.50 -33.29 74.43
CA PRO A 977 24.21 -32.35 73.34
C PRO A 977 24.66 -32.83 71.95
N ARG A 978 25.72 -33.64 71.89
CA ARG A 978 26.21 -34.28 70.65
C ARG A 978 25.26 -35.33 70.09
N ASP A 979 24.45 -35.95 70.94
CA ASP A 979 23.56 -37.06 70.56
C ASP A 979 22.16 -36.55 70.21
N ILE A 980 21.74 -35.39 70.74
CA ILE A 980 20.43 -34.77 70.49
C ILE A 980 20.07 -34.68 68.99
N PRO A 981 20.95 -34.29 68.06
CA PRO A 981 20.62 -34.24 66.63
C PRO A 981 20.27 -35.62 66.02
N TYR A 982 20.66 -36.71 66.68
CA TYR A 982 20.57 -38.06 66.17
C TYR A 982 19.51 -38.92 66.87
N ILE A 983 18.94 -38.50 68.00
CA ILE A 983 17.98 -39.32 68.79
C ILE A 983 16.69 -39.68 68.04
N PHE A 984 16.32 -38.89 67.04
CA PHE A 984 15.19 -39.18 66.16
C PHE A 984 15.59 -39.95 64.89
N GLN A 985 16.85 -40.35 64.74
CA GLN A 985 17.30 -41.23 63.65
C GLN A 985 17.02 -42.69 63.99
N ARG A 986 16.75 -43.48 62.96
CA ARG A 986 16.43 -44.90 63.09
C ARG A 986 17.59 -45.67 63.73
N PHE A 987 17.28 -46.50 64.74
CA PHE A 987 18.23 -47.32 65.49
C PHE A 987 19.30 -46.54 66.24
N PHE A 988 19.15 -45.23 66.39
CA PHE A 988 20.10 -44.47 67.17
C PHE A 988 19.93 -44.82 68.65
N GLN A 989 21.00 -45.35 69.24
CA GLN A 989 21.13 -45.57 70.67
C GLN A 989 22.38 -44.80 71.11
N SER A 990 22.23 -43.86 72.05
CA SER A 990 23.38 -43.12 72.54
C SER A 990 24.34 -44.09 73.25
N PRO A 991 25.62 -44.15 72.85
CA PRO A 991 26.63 -45.03 73.47
C PRO A 991 26.84 -44.78 74.96
N HIS A 992 26.39 -43.63 75.47
CA HIS A 992 26.55 -43.19 76.86
C HIS A 992 25.35 -43.53 77.75
N SER A 993 24.35 -44.22 77.19
CA SER A 993 23.18 -44.73 77.91
C SER A 993 23.52 -46.06 78.58
N GLY A 994 24.19 -46.04 79.73
CA GLY A 994 24.67 -47.27 80.37
C GLY A 994 23.60 -48.36 80.53
N ASN A 995 23.93 -49.61 80.12
CA ASN A 995 23.24 -50.92 80.23
C ASN A 995 21.69 -51.02 80.28
N LYS A 996 20.94 -49.95 80.01
CA LYS A 996 19.48 -49.93 79.96
C LYS A 996 19.04 -50.04 78.49
N GLU A 997 19.08 -51.25 77.93
CA GLU A 997 18.77 -51.58 76.53
C GLU A 997 17.43 -51.00 76.05
N GLY A 998 17.43 -50.24 74.94
CA GLY A 998 16.23 -49.78 74.25
C GLY A 998 16.45 -49.90 72.75
N THR A 999 15.42 -50.16 71.96
CA THR A 999 15.56 -50.56 70.54
C THR A 999 16.06 -49.44 69.61
N GLY A 1000 16.11 -48.18 70.06
CA GLY A 1000 16.45 -47.02 69.21
C GLY A 1000 15.39 -46.69 68.16
N ILE A 1001 14.17 -47.23 68.31
CA ILE A 1001 13.05 -47.06 67.37
C ILE A 1001 11.98 -46.09 67.91
N GLY A 1002 11.76 -46.05 69.22
CA GLY A 1002 10.64 -45.33 69.84
C GLY A 1002 10.61 -43.83 69.49
N LEU A 1003 11.72 -43.11 69.69
CA LEU A 1003 11.78 -41.68 69.36
C LEU A 1003 11.64 -41.42 67.84
N TYR A 1004 12.18 -42.28 66.99
CA TYR A 1004 11.95 -42.19 65.54
C TYR A 1004 10.46 -42.28 65.19
N LEU A 1005 9.69 -43.18 65.84
CA LEU A 1005 8.24 -43.27 65.68
C LEU A 1005 7.52 -42.04 66.21
N VAL A 1006 7.97 -41.46 67.34
CA VAL A 1006 7.43 -40.20 67.87
C VAL A 1006 7.51 -39.10 66.81
N LYS A 1007 8.68 -38.90 66.19
CA LYS A 1007 8.84 -37.91 65.12
C LYS A 1007 7.95 -38.21 63.92
N THR A 1008 7.98 -39.46 63.43
CA THR A 1008 7.25 -39.86 62.23
C THR A 1008 5.73 -39.71 62.40
N TYR A 1009 5.17 -40.16 63.53
CA TYR A 1009 3.73 -40.07 63.78
C TYR A 1009 3.27 -38.66 64.12
N THR A 1010 4.13 -37.83 64.74
CA THR A 1010 3.85 -36.40 64.92
C THR A 1010 3.75 -35.69 63.58
N GLU A 1011 4.71 -35.92 62.68
CA GLU A 1011 4.73 -35.34 61.33
C GLU A 1011 3.54 -35.81 60.49
N LEU A 1012 3.11 -37.08 60.62
CA LEU A 1012 1.90 -37.59 59.96
C LEU A 1012 0.63 -36.86 60.42
N HIS A 1013 0.54 -36.46 61.69
CA HIS A 1013 -0.58 -35.64 62.20
C HIS A 1013 -0.48 -34.16 61.83
N GLY A 1014 0.45 -33.77 60.95
CA GLY A 1014 0.68 -32.38 60.55
C GLY A 1014 1.39 -31.54 61.63
N GLY A 1015 1.92 -32.20 62.66
CA GLY A 1015 2.67 -31.59 63.74
C GLY A 1015 4.18 -31.54 63.50
N HIS A 1016 4.92 -30.92 64.42
CA HIS A 1016 6.38 -30.98 64.44
C HIS A 1016 6.94 -31.09 65.85
N ILE A 1017 8.15 -31.66 65.96
CA ILE A 1017 8.91 -31.63 67.22
C ILE A 1017 9.36 -30.18 67.45
N THR A 1018 8.90 -29.56 68.53
CA THR A 1018 9.17 -28.14 68.83
C THR A 1018 10.55 -27.94 69.43
N GLY A 1019 11.12 -28.98 70.04
CA GLY A 1019 12.50 -29.00 70.50
C GLY A 1019 12.77 -30.10 71.51
N VAL A 1020 14.05 -30.41 71.70
CA VAL A 1020 14.53 -31.24 72.81
C VAL A 1020 15.53 -30.43 73.60
N THR A 1021 15.19 -30.12 74.84
CA THR A 1021 16.08 -29.47 75.80
C THR A 1021 16.55 -30.50 76.79
N SER A 1022 17.84 -30.75 76.86
CA SER A 1022 18.41 -31.74 77.78
C SER A 1022 19.76 -31.27 78.29
N GLU A 1023 19.99 -31.40 79.59
CA GLU A 1023 21.28 -31.23 80.25
C GLU A 1023 21.65 -32.54 80.95
N GLU A 1024 22.85 -33.06 80.73
CA GLU A 1024 23.34 -34.25 81.42
C GLU A 1024 23.25 -34.08 82.94
N GLY A 1025 22.60 -35.03 83.61
CA GLY A 1025 22.36 -35.04 85.05
C GLY A 1025 21.24 -34.15 85.57
N LYS A 1026 20.56 -33.36 84.71
CA LYS A 1026 19.44 -32.49 85.09
C LYS A 1026 18.10 -32.85 84.45
N GLY A 1027 18.10 -33.74 83.47
CA GLY A 1027 16.90 -34.29 82.83
C GLY A 1027 16.68 -33.86 81.39
N THR A 1028 15.59 -34.35 80.79
CA THR A 1028 15.23 -34.11 79.39
C THR A 1028 13.80 -33.62 79.25
N SER A 1029 13.56 -32.63 78.39
CA SER A 1029 12.23 -32.25 77.95
C SER A 1029 12.13 -32.42 76.43
N VAL A 1030 11.15 -33.20 75.99
CA VAL A 1030 10.80 -33.38 74.58
C VAL A 1030 9.45 -32.73 74.33
N GLY A 1031 9.45 -31.69 73.50
CA GLY A 1031 8.25 -30.96 73.09
C GLY A 1031 7.88 -31.28 71.65
N LEU A 1032 6.58 -31.40 71.39
CA LEU A 1032 5.99 -31.51 70.07
C LEU A 1032 4.71 -30.69 70.00
N ASN A 1033 4.29 -30.29 68.81
CA ASN A 1033 2.99 -29.67 68.59
C ASN A 1033 2.21 -30.40 67.51
N ILE A 1034 0.90 -30.41 67.65
CA ILE A 1034 -0.01 -31.04 66.69
C ILE A 1034 -1.19 -30.09 66.43
N PRO A 1035 -1.57 -29.85 65.16
CA PRO A 1035 -2.73 -29.04 64.83
C PRO A 1035 -4.02 -29.72 65.26
N VAL A 1036 -4.91 -28.94 65.88
CA VAL A 1036 -6.21 -29.38 66.36
C VAL A 1036 -7.28 -28.40 65.90
N ILE A 1037 -8.26 -28.94 65.17
CA ILE A 1037 -9.51 -28.23 64.87
C ILE A 1037 -10.40 -28.36 66.11
N ALA A 1038 -10.20 -27.49 67.10
CA ALA A 1038 -11.04 -27.47 68.28
C ALA A 1038 -12.42 -26.94 67.88
N VAL A 1039 -13.44 -27.79 67.95
CA VAL A 1039 -14.84 -27.37 67.85
C VAL A 1039 -15.37 -27.35 69.28
N GLU A 1040 -15.52 -26.16 69.85
CA GLU A 1040 -16.43 -25.95 70.98
C GLU A 1040 -17.85 -26.03 70.42
N GLU A 1041 -18.67 -26.96 70.89
CA GLU A 1041 -20.12 -26.85 70.71
C GLU A 1041 -20.83 -27.20 72.03
N GLU A 1042 -21.40 -26.15 72.61
CA GLU A 1042 -22.62 -26.25 73.38
C GLU A 1042 -23.73 -26.96 72.58
N GLU A 1043 -24.66 -27.48 73.37
CA GLU A 1043 -25.71 -28.43 73.10
C GLU A 1043 -26.66 -28.19 71.89
N ILE A 1044 -26.82 -29.27 71.09
CA ILE A 1044 -28.12 -29.94 70.76
C ILE A 1044 -29.03 -29.23 69.70
N PRO A 1045 -29.95 -29.90 68.94
CA PRO A 1045 -30.20 -31.33 68.67
C PRO A 1045 -30.32 -31.73 67.17
N ALA A 1046 -30.28 -33.06 67.00
CA ALA A 1046 -30.98 -33.91 66.01
C ALA A 1046 -32.25 -33.31 65.36
N THR A 1047 -32.66 -33.65 64.13
CA THR A 1047 -32.94 -35.02 63.66
C THR A 1047 -33.27 -35.00 62.15
N GLN A 1048 -32.77 -36.00 61.42
CA GLN A 1048 -33.37 -36.77 60.29
C GLN A 1048 -33.81 -36.17 58.93
N GLU A 1049 -33.59 -37.05 57.92
CA GLU A 1049 -34.15 -37.16 56.55
C GLU A 1049 -33.26 -36.62 55.41
N LYS A 1050 -32.78 -37.40 54.41
CA LYS A 1050 -33.32 -38.53 53.61
C LYS A 1050 -34.48 -38.14 52.68
N LYS A 1051 -34.19 -37.50 51.54
CA LYS A 1051 -34.65 -37.97 50.21
C LYS A 1051 -34.25 -37.06 49.04
N ARG A 1052 -33.93 -37.77 47.96
CA ARG A 1052 -34.02 -37.47 46.52
C ARG A 1052 -35.20 -36.57 46.08
N LEU A 1053 -34.90 -35.87 44.98
CA LEU A 1053 -35.73 -35.42 43.85
C LEU A 1053 -36.47 -34.06 43.91
N GLU A 1054 -36.00 -33.16 43.03
CA GLU A 1054 -36.73 -32.41 41.98
C GLU A 1054 -37.68 -31.24 42.30
N SER A 1055 -37.41 -30.07 41.67
CA SER A 1055 -38.28 -29.33 40.73
C SER A 1055 -37.67 -27.94 40.41
N LEU A 1056 -37.18 -27.67 39.19
CA LEU A 1056 -37.87 -27.15 37.97
C LEU A 1056 -38.22 -25.65 38.02
N PRO A 1057 -37.92 -24.91 36.94
CA PRO A 1057 -39.00 -24.59 36.01
C PRO A 1057 -38.73 -25.10 34.60
N VAL A 1058 -39.76 -25.73 34.05
CA VAL A 1058 -39.92 -26.05 32.63
C VAL A 1058 -40.12 -24.75 31.84
N LEU A 1059 -39.34 -24.56 30.77
CA LEU A 1059 -39.79 -23.80 29.61
C LEU A 1059 -39.53 -24.62 28.34
N LYS A 1060 -40.63 -25.25 27.93
CA LYS A 1060 -41.13 -25.65 26.60
C LYS A 1060 -40.16 -26.20 25.53
N PRO A 1061 -40.57 -27.31 24.85
CA PRO A 1061 -39.98 -27.70 23.59
C PRO A 1061 -40.38 -26.69 22.51
N ILE A 1062 -39.43 -26.26 21.69
CA ILE A 1062 -39.74 -25.77 20.36
C ILE A 1062 -39.43 -26.91 19.39
N GLU A 1063 -40.46 -27.70 19.14
CA GLU A 1063 -40.62 -28.32 17.84
C GLU A 1063 -40.76 -27.22 16.80
N ALA A 1064 -39.68 -26.97 16.09
CA ALA A 1064 -39.59 -26.98 14.64
C ALA A 1064 -38.16 -26.53 14.37
N GLU A 1065 -37.25 -27.48 14.14
CA GLU A 1065 -35.94 -27.14 13.60
C GLU A 1065 -36.17 -26.39 12.30
N SER A 1066 -36.00 -25.07 12.35
CA SER A 1066 -35.89 -24.28 11.15
C SER A 1066 -34.77 -24.91 10.33
N GLN A 1067 -34.99 -25.02 9.03
CA GLN A 1067 -33.98 -25.49 8.09
C GLN A 1067 -32.65 -24.69 8.24
N ASP A 1068 -32.73 -23.48 8.82
CA ASP A 1068 -31.60 -22.61 9.10
C ASP A 1068 -30.81 -22.98 10.36
N GLU A 1069 -31.43 -23.50 11.42
CA GLU A 1069 -30.72 -23.98 12.61
C GLU A 1069 -30.02 -25.32 12.35
N LYS A 1070 -30.68 -26.23 11.60
CA LYS A 1070 -30.03 -27.44 11.06
C LYS A 1070 -28.84 -27.11 10.19
N PHE A 1071 -29.01 -26.11 9.32
CA PHE A 1071 -27.96 -25.65 8.43
C PHE A 1071 -26.77 -25.10 9.22
N LEU A 1072 -26.98 -24.21 10.19
CA LEU A 1072 -25.90 -23.68 11.02
C LEU A 1072 -25.22 -24.75 11.86
N SER A 1073 -25.99 -25.66 12.48
CA SER A 1073 -25.44 -26.78 13.25
C SER A 1073 -24.57 -27.70 12.40
N ASN A 1074 -25.00 -28.01 11.17
CA ASN A 1074 -24.22 -28.80 10.22
C ASN A 1074 -22.94 -28.06 9.77
N ILE A 1075 -23.03 -26.76 9.50
CA ILE A 1075 -21.87 -25.94 9.13
C ILE A 1075 -20.86 -25.83 10.29
N ILE A 1076 -21.32 -25.60 11.52
CA ILE A 1076 -20.44 -25.57 12.71
C ILE A 1076 -19.74 -26.91 12.86
N ARG A 1077 -20.48 -28.02 12.77
CA ARG A 1077 -19.90 -29.36 12.86
C ARG A 1077 -18.85 -29.62 11.78
N LEU A 1078 -19.11 -29.26 10.52
CA LEU A 1078 -18.14 -29.40 9.43
C LEU A 1078 -16.86 -28.59 9.67
N ILE A 1079 -17.00 -27.36 10.21
CA ILE A 1079 -15.87 -26.51 10.56
C ILE A 1079 -15.07 -27.11 11.73
N GLU A 1080 -15.75 -27.68 12.74
CA GLU A 1080 -15.09 -28.33 13.88
C GLU A 1080 -14.40 -29.64 13.50
N ASP A 1081 -15.00 -30.46 12.63
CA ASP A 1081 -14.44 -31.73 12.16
C ASP A 1081 -13.15 -31.53 11.33
N HIS A 1082 -13.01 -30.38 10.65
CA HIS A 1082 -11.85 -30.03 9.81
C HIS A 1082 -11.03 -28.86 10.39
N LEU A 1083 -11.15 -28.61 11.69
CA LEU A 1083 -10.64 -27.39 12.31
C LEU A 1083 -9.12 -27.25 12.19
N SER A 1084 -8.39 -28.37 12.26
CA SER A 1084 -6.92 -28.42 12.19
C SER A 1084 -6.35 -28.24 10.77
N GLU A 1085 -7.18 -28.24 9.73
CA GLU A 1085 -6.73 -28.13 8.35
C GLU A 1085 -6.48 -26.67 7.95
N SER A 1086 -5.26 -26.30 7.53
CA SER A 1086 -4.93 -24.92 7.14
C SER A 1086 -5.72 -24.44 5.91
N GLU A 1087 -6.11 -25.37 5.05
CA GLU A 1087 -6.79 -25.10 3.77
C GLU A 1087 -8.30 -24.96 3.88
N LEU A 1088 -8.90 -25.13 5.07
CA LEU A 1088 -10.34 -24.96 5.27
C LEU A 1088 -10.75 -23.49 5.05
N ASN A 1089 -11.15 -23.22 3.81
CA ASN A 1089 -11.66 -21.94 3.33
C ASN A 1089 -13.12 -22.08 2.89
N VAL A 1090 -13.74 -20.99 2.43
CA VAL A 1090 -15.17 -21.03 2.06
C VAL A 1090 -15.45 -21.99 0.91
N ASN A 1091 -14.53 -22.17 -0.05
CA ASN A 1091 -14.71 -23.14 -1.14
C ASN A 1091 -14.66 -24.58 -0.61
N ALA A 1092 -13.71 -24.90 0.27
CA ALA A 1092 -13.64 -26.20 0.93
C ALA A 1092 -14.92 -26.48 1.73
N LEU A 1093 -15.45 -25.48 2.45
CA LEU A 1093 -16.72 -25.59 3.17
C LEU A 1093 -17.92 -25.82 2.22
N CYS A 1094 -17.89 -25.25 1.01
CA CYS A 1094 -18.91 -25.49 -0.02
C CYS A 1094 -18.85 -26.92 -0.57
N GLU A 1095 -17.65 -27.42 -0.85
CA GLU A 1095 -17.43 -28.80 -1.31
C GLU A 1095 -17.85 -29.82 -0.25
N LEU A 1096 -17.44 -29.62 1.01
CA LEU A 1096 -17.75 -30.51 2.13
C LEU A 1096 -19.23 -30.52 2.52
N SER A 1097 -19.92 -29.38 2.37
CA SER A 1097 -21.36 -29.28 2.66
C SER A 1097 -22.26 -29.63 1.47
N GLY A 1098 -21.72 -29.67 0.25
CA GLY A 1098 -22.48 -29.83 -0.99
C GLY A 1098 -23.35 -28.63 -1.35
N ILE A 1099 -23.09 -27.45 -0.77
CA ILE A 1099 -23.90 -26.24 -0.92
C ILE A 1099 -23.12 -25.20 -1.75
N SER A 1100 -23.79 -24.57 -2.71
CA SER A 1100 -23.16 -23.56 -3.55
C SER A 1100 -22.64 -22.36 -2.74
N ASN A 1101 -21.51 -21.80 -3.18
CA ASN A 1101 -20.85 -20.66 -2.54
C ASN A 1101 -21.80 -19.46 -2.32
N LYS A 1102 -22.64 -19.14 -3.31
CA LYS A 1102 -23.64 -18.07 -3.22
C LYS A 1102 -24.70 -18.32 -2.14
N GLN A 1103 -25.10 -19.58 -1.92
CA GLN A 1103 -26.09 -19.93 -0.89
C GLN A 1103 -25.47 -19.95 0.51
N ILE A 1104 -24.22 -20.40 0.66
CA ILE A 1104 -23.48 -20.37 1.93
C ILE A 1104 -23.26 -18.93 2.39
N TYR A 1105 -22.79 -18.05 1.51
CA TYR A 1105 -22.60 -16.63 1.85
C TYR A 1105 -23.90 -15.97 2.28
N ARG A 1106 -24.99 -16.22 1.54
CA ARG A 1106 -26.29 -15.65 1.86
C ARG A 1106 -26.82 -16.15 3.20
N LYS A 1107 -26.84 -17.47 3.44
CA LYS A 1107 -27.41 -18.04 4.66
C LYS A 1107 -26.58 -17.72 5.90
N ILE A 1108 -25.24 -17.84 5.85
CA ILE A 1108 -24.41 -17.51 7.01
C ILE A 1108 -24.53 -16.03 7.35
N LYS A 1109 -24.39 -15.13 6.36
CA LYS A 1109 -24.51 -13.69 6.62
C LYS A 1109 -25.88 -13.27 7.13
N GLN A 1110 -26.94 -13.89 6.61
CA GLN A 1110 -28.31 -13.62 7.07
C GLN A 1110 -28.55 -14.12 8.50
N LEU A 1111 -27.99 -15.26 8.88
CA LEU A 1111 -28.27 -15.89 10.18
C LEU A 1111 -27.32 -15.46 11.29
N THR A 1112 -26.08 -15.07 10.97
CA THR A 1112 -25.03 -14.77 11.95
C THR A 1112 -24.56 -13.31 11.90
N GLY A 1113 -24.95 -12.55 10.88
CA GLY A 1113 -24.49 -11.18 10.64
C GLY A 1113 -23.04 -11.09 10.13
N MET A 1114 -22.32 -12.22 10.04
CA MET A 1114 -20.91 -12.29 9.66
C MET A 1114 -20.73 -12.89 8.27
N SER A 1115 -19.67 -12.53 7.56
CA SER A 1115 -19.29 -13.28 6.36
C SER A 1115 -18.86 -14.72 6.73
N PRO A 1116 -19.00 -15.72 5.83
CA PRO A 1116 -18.49 -17.07 6.07
C PRO A 1116 -17.01 -17.12 6.48
N VAL A 1117 -16.17 -16.23 5.94
CA VAL A 1117 -14.75 -16.13 6.28
C VAL A 1117 -14.57 -15.72 7.75
N GLU A 1118 -15.30 -14.69 8.18
CA GLU A 1118 -15.29 -14.24 9.59
C GLU A 1118 -15.89 -15.29 10.51
N TYR A 1119 -16.91 -16.01 10.05
CA TYR A 1119 -17.60 -17.03 10.84
C TYR A 1119 -16.70 -18.25 11.11
N ILE A 1120 -16.00 -18.76 10.10
CA ILE A 1120 -14.97 -19.82 10.25
C ILE A 1120 -13.90 -19.36 11.24
N LYS A 1121 -13.43 -18.11 11.09
CA LYS A 1121 -12.41 -17.53 11.97
C LYS A 1121 -12.91 -17.42 13.42
N SER A 1122 -14.12 -16.95 13.67
CA SER A 1122 -14.68 -16.83 15.03
C SER A 1122 -14.82 -18.21 15.70
N ILE A 1123 -15.26 -19.24 14.98
CA ILE A 1123 -15.33 -20.62 15.52
C ILE A 1123 -13.93 -21.13 15.89
N ARG A 1124 -12.93 -20.94 15.03
CA ARG A 1124 -11.53 -21.29 15.33
C ARG A 1124 -10.99 -20.56 16.56
N MET A 1125 -11.29 -19.27 16.70
CA MET A 1125 -10.85 -18.48 17.86
C MET A 1125 -11.54 -18.95 19.16
N LYS A 1126 -12.83 -19.25 19.13
CA LYS A 1126 -13.56 -19.80 20.28
C LYS A 1126 -13.01 -21.15 20.71
N LYS A 1127 -12.70 -22.04 19.77
CA LYS A 1127 -12.06 -23.33 20.09
C LYS A 1127 -10.65 -23.14 20.64
N ALA A 1128 -9.86 -22.22 20.07
CA ALA A 1128 -8.54 -21.89 20.57
C ALA A 1128 -8.59 -21.37 22.02
N ALA A 1129 -9.57 -20.51 22.35
CA ALA A 1129 -9.73 -19.99 23.70
C ALA A 1129 -10.08 -21.11 24.70
N MET A 1130 -10.93 -22.05 24.29
CA MET A 1130 -11.27 -23.23 25.11
C MET A 1130 -10.05 -24.14 25.34
N LEU A 1131 -9.23 -24.38 24.32
CA LEU A 1131 -8.00 -25.19 24.44
C LEU A 1131 -6.93 -24.50 25.31
N LEU A 1132 -6.80 -23.17 25.21
CA LEU A 1132 -5.88 -22.40 26.04
C LEU A 1132 -6.31 -22.36 27.53
N GLN A 1133 -7.62 -22.33 27.81
CA GLN A 1133 -8.15 -22.40 29.18
C GLN A 1133 -7.84 -23.72 29.89
N GLN A 1134 -7.72 -24.82 29.14
CA GLN A 1134 -7.36 -26.12 29.72
C GLN A 1134 -5.91 -26.17 30.23
N LYS A 1135 -5.05 -25.22 29.84
CA LYS A 1135 -3.62 -25.11 30.20
C LYS A 1135 -2.79 -26.38 29.91
N LYS A 1136 -3.28 -27.25 29.01
CA LYS A 1136 -2.62 -28.51 28.61
C LYS A 1136 -1.71 -28.35 27.39
N PHE A 1137 -1.93 -27.33 26.57
CA PHE A 1137 -1.25 -27.12 25.30
C PHE A 1137 -0.60 -25.73 25.27
N THR A 1138 0.55 -25.63 24.61
CA THR A 1138 1.22 -24.37 24.34
C THR A 1138 0.45 -23.55 23.29
N VAL A 1139 0.66 -22.24 23.27
CA VAL A 1139 0.03 -21.34 22.27
C VAL A 1139 0.32 -21.80 20.84
N ALA A 1140 1.53 -22.30 20.57
CA ALA A 1140 1.91 -22.81 19.25
C ALA A 1140 1.18 -24.11 18.89
N GLU A 1141 1.00 -25.04 19.85
CA GLU A 1141 0.23 -26.26 19.63
C GLU A 1141 -1.25 -25.96 19.38
N VAL A 1142 -1.84 -25.06 20.16
CA VAL A 1142 -3.25 -24.65 19.96
C VAL A 1142 -3.43 -23.99 18.60
N MET A 1143 -2.49 -23.15 18.15
CA MET A 1143 -2.51 -22.54 16.83
C MET A 1143 -2.61 -23.58 15.72
N TYR A 1144 -1.76 -24.62 15.76
CA TYR A 1144 -1.80 -25.70 14.76
C TYR A 1144 -3.09 -26.54 14.89
N MET A 1145 -3.56 -26.81 16.12
CA MET A 1145 -4.80 -27.57 16.36
C MET A 1145 -6.06 -26.87 15.83
N VAL A 1146 -6.04 -25.53 15.69
CA VAL A 1146 -7.13 -24.76 15.09
C VAL A 1146 -6.86 -24.32 13.65
N GLY A 1147 -5.88 -24.94 12.99
CA GLY A 1147 -5.64 -24.81 11.55
C GLY A 1147 -4.95 -23.50 11.14
N PHE A 1148 -4.19 -22.88 12.04
CA PHE A 1148 -3.33 -21.74 11.71
C PHE A 1148 -1.88 -22.20 11.56
N SER A 1149 -1.22 -21.76 10.50
CA SER A 1149 0.20 -22.02 10.26
C SER A 1149 1.12 -20.85 10.64
N ASN A 1150 0.55 -19.67 10.90
CA ASN A 1150 1.28 -18.44 11.20
C ASN A 1150 0.92 -17.87 12.59
N HIS A 1151 1.92 -17.81 13.46
CA HIS A 1151 1.77 -17.38 14.86
C HIS A 1151 1.38 -15.91 15.03
N SER A 1152 1.94 -15.01 14.21
CA SER A 1152 1.63 -13.58 14.24
C SER A 1152 0.20 -13.31 13.80
N TYR A 1153 -0.25 -14.03 12.76
CA TYR A 1153 -1.62 -13.91 12.27
C TYR A 1153 -2.62 -14.48 13.27
N PHE A 1154 -2.37 -15.68 13.83
CA PHE A 1154 -3.18 -16.28 14.89
C PHE A 1154 -3.28 -15.37 16.12
N SER A 1155 -2.17 -14.81 16.59
CA SER A 1155 -2.16 -13.95 17.78
C SER A 1155 -2.94 -12.65 17.56
N LYS A 1156 -2.81 -12.01 16.39
CA LYS A 1156 -3.62 -10.82 16.03
C LYS A 1156 -5.10 -11.14 15.94
N CYS A 1157 -5.45 -12.28 15.34
CA CYS A 1157 -6.83 -12.73 15.24
C CYS A 1157 -7.44 -13.01 16.62
N PHE A 1158 -6.70 -13.67 17.49
CA PHE A 1158 -7.14 -13.98 18.85
C PHE A 1158 -7.29 -12.71 19.71
N GLN A 1159 -6.36 -11.76 19.59
CA GLN A 1159 -6.43 -10.48 20.27
C GLN A 1159 -7.59 -9.61 19.77
N ALA A 1160 -7.89 -9.63 18.48
CA ALA A 1160 -9.04 -8.93 17.93
C ALA A 1160 -10.38 -9.49 18.46
N GLU A 1161 -10.49 -10.81 18.66
CA GLU A 1161 -11.71 -11.46 19.14
C GLU A 1161 -11.90 -11.34 20.66
N PHE A 1162 -10.81 -11.45 21.45
CA PHE A 1162 -10.89 -11.54 22.92
C PHE A 1162 -10.23 -10.37 23.67
N GLY A 1163 -9.70 -9.36 22.96
CA GLY A 1163 -9.03 -8.18 23.54
C GLY A 1163 -7.69 -8.46 24.23
N LYS A 1164 -7.26 -9.73 24.32
CA LYS A 1164 -6.02 -10.18 24.97
C LYS A 1164 -5.23 -11.08 24.04
N THR A 1165 -3.91 -11.04 24.10
CA THR A 1165 -3.07 -12.01 23.37
C THR A 1165 -3.27 -13.42 23.91
N PRO A 1166 -3.07 -14.50 23.12
CA PRO A 1166 -3.21 -15.88 23.60
C PRO A 1166 -2.41 -16.18 24.88
N LYS A 1167 -1.21 -15.58 25.00
CA LYS A 1167 -0.34 -15.73 26.17
C LYS A 1167 -0.89 -15.02 27.41
N GLN A 1168 -1.43 -13.81 27.26
CA GLN A 1168 -2.11 -13.08 28.33
C GLN A 1168 -3.41 -13.78 28.75
N TYR A 1169 -4.10 -14.43 27.82
CA TYR A 1169 -5.34 -15.17 28.10
C TYR A 1169 -5.12 -16.42 28.96
N MET A 1170 -3.89 -16.96 29.01
CA MET A 1170 -3.53 -18.11 29.87
C MET A 1170 -3.13 -17.73 31.31
N GLN A 1171 -2.89 -16.44 31.60
CA GLN A 1171 -2.49 -15.96 32.92
C GLN A 1171 -3.73 -15.76 33.83
N PRO A 1172 -3.66 -16.11 35.13
CA PRO A 1172 -4.74 -15.82 36.07
C PRO A 1172 -4.93 -14.30 36.21
N ALA A 1173 -6.18 -13.85 36.30
CA ALA A 1173 -6.50 -12.44 36.50
C ALA A 1173 -5.90 -11.94 37.83
N VAL A 1174 -5.14 -10.83 37.76
CA VAL A 1174 -4.68 -10.08 38.91
C VAL A 1174 -5.65 -8.91 39.06
N ASP A 1175 -6.29 -8.79 40.22
CA ASP A 1175 -7.20 -7.70 40.57
C ASP A 1175 -6.42 -6.37 40.65
N GLU A 1176 -6.74 -5.42 39.77
CA GLU A 1176 -6.28 -4.03 39.85
C GLU A 1176 -7.33 -3.20 40.59
N GLU A 1177 -7.16 -3.07 41.91
CA GLU A 1177 -7.65 -1.90 42.65
C GLU A 1177 -6.44 -1.22 43.32
N ASN A 1178 -6.34 0.09 43.10
CA ASN A 1178 -5.38 1.08 43.64
C ASN A 1178 -4.15 1.38 42.79
N HIS A 1179 -4.21 2.48 42.03
CA HIS A 1179 -3.49 3.69 42.47
C HIS A 1179 -4.00 4.95 41.75
N ASN A 1180 -4.83 5.70 42.49
CA ASN A 1180 -4.90 7.15 42.40
C ASN A 1180 -4.22 7.69 43.67
N LYS A 1181 -3.00 8.23 43.54
CA LYS A 1181 -2.40 9.24 44.41
C LYS A 1181 -1.10 9.77 43.83
#